data_AF-A0A370U2B3-F1
#
_entry.id   AF-A0A370U2B3-F1
#
_cell.length_a   1.000
_cell.length_b   1.000
_cell.length_c   1.000
_cell.angle_alpha   90.00
_cell.angle_beta   90.00
_cell.angle_gamma   90.00
#
_symmetry.space_group_name_H-M   'P 1'
#
loop_
_entity.id
_entity.type
_entity.pdbx_description
1 polymer ?
#
loop_
_entity_poly.entity_id
_entity_poly.type
_entity_poly.pdbx_seq_one_letter_code
_entity_poly.pdbx_strand_id
1 'polypeptide(L)'
;MNAQELQNFLADSPPSTVNLVIKKHFDALSDQEARYAHYISRAAFTGTRITLRQVSPESESIFDFVIELYKSCNGDWKSLQQKAGVSDEDLKYFLEYAVQFLGNCGNYKGFGDSKFVPRCGEKAFDALASVSPEANAQYKATKGGIFSNDNSGMMHLGYLDEGHMTTYYPDSHGITKADISGVSKFLEKIGLLVENTRLRKNADGSFDLLIASEVTKVPENGGDVGKETEFEIDSGSLQGKKLRLVYGDHSKEMGIITGYHKKAAENAANDNQRNMQLAYAKSFEEGSLEAFKDSQRYWIRDKGPMVESNIGFVETYRDPHGVRGEWEGFAATVNLERTRAFGALVDAAESMIPKLPWSKEFEKDEFLSPDFTSLEVLSFAGSGIPAGINIPNYDDIRQSEGFKNVSLGNVLSAKAPDEKIPFIAEEDLEIYQKYRDPAFEVQVGIHELLGHGTGKLLQETSPGTFNFDKSSPPISPITDKPITTYYKVGETWGSVFGSIASSYEECRAECVAMALSCDFEILKIFGFGDGTPDMDGEAGDVLYAAYLSMARAGIASLELWDPKSRKWGQAHSQARFSILKCFLESEDEFCRLDYKNEDLSDLTIKVDRSKITTAGRKAVEAYLQKLHIYKSTADVDAGTKYYNEMTEVEPVFWGEKIRNEVLRNKQPRKVFVQANTVLDEKTGKVSLVEYEPSLEGMIKSYAERNV
;
A
#
# COMPACT_ATOMS: atom_id res chain seq x y z
N MET A 1 -2.71 -25.81 19.84
CA MET A 1 -2.38 -25.80 18.39
C MET A 1 -1.51 -27.01 18.07
N ASN A 2 -1.72 -27.69 16.93
CA ASN A 2 -0.85 -28.80 16.52
C ASN A 2 0.39 -28.29 15.73
N ALA A 3 1.40 -29.16 15.55
CA ALA A 3 2.65 -28.77 14.90
C ALA A 3 2.49 -28.31 13.43
N GLN A 4 1.49 -28.83 12.72
CA GLN A 4 1.21 -28.48 11.33
C GLN A 4 0.51 -27.12 11.21
N GLU A 5 -0.36 -26.78 12.16
CA GLU A 5 -0.97 -25.45 12.27
C GLU A 5 0.09 -24.39 12.63
N LEU A 6 1.01 -24.70 13.55
CA LEU A 6 2.07 -23.79 13.98
C LEU A 6 2.96 -23.35 12.81
N GLN A 7 3.20 -24.23 11.82
CA GLN A 7 4.01 -23.90 10.64
C GLN A 7 3.51 -22.65 9.90
N ASN A 8 2.20 -22.39 9.90
CA ASN A 8 1.62 -21.21 9.25
C ASN A 8 1.87 -19.90 10.00
N PHE A 9 2.25 -19.99 11.28
CA PHE A 9 2.54 -18.86 12.15
C PHE A 9 4.04 -18.70 12.41
N LEU A 10 4.91 -19.53 11.84
CA LEU A 10 6.35 -19.31 11.97
C LEU A 10 6.76 -18.06 11.17
N ALA A 11 7.68 -17.28 11.72
CA ALA A 11 8.35 -16.22 10.99
C ALA A 11 8.99 -16.77 9.70
N ASP A 12 8.96 -15.99 8.62
CA ASP A 12 9.56 -16.37 7.33
C ASP A 12 11.08 -16.56 7.50
N SER A 13 11.67 -17.58 6.87
CA SER A 13 13.09 -17.91 6.98
C SER A 13 13.66 -18.38 5.63
N PRO A 14 14.49 -17.57 4.94
CA PRO A 14 14.83 -16.18 5.28
C PRO A 14 13.65 -15.20 5.01
N PRO A 15 13.58 -14.05 5.71
CA PRO A 15 12.70 -12.95 5.33
C PRO A 15 13.24 -12.23 4.07
N SER A 16 12.37 -11.45 3.40
CA SER A 16 12.75 -10.64 2.25
C SER A 16 13.10 -9.21 2.71
N THR A 17 14.37 -8.94 3.00
CA THR A 17 14.86 -7.60 3.37
C THR A 17 15.22 -6.80 2.12
N VAL A 18 14.65 -5.59 2.00
CA VAL A 18 14.85 -4.74 0.82
C VAL A 18 15.21 -3.32 1.23
N ASN A 19 16.00 -2.62 0.42
CA ASN A 19 16.32 -1.22 0.65
C ASN A 19 15.24 -0.32 0.04
N LEU A 20 14.82 0.70 0.78
CA LEU A 20 13.99 1.78 0.25
C LEU A 20 14.91 2.88 -0.31
N VAL A 21 15.28 2.77 -1.58
CA VAL A 21 16.26 3.65 -2.22
C VAL A 21 15.72 5.07 -2.29
N ILE A 22 16.45 6.04 -1.72
CA ILE A 22 16.02 7.44 -1.66
C ILE A 22 17.13 8.48 -1.91
N LYS A 23 18.41 8.11 -1.73
CA LYS A 23 19.53 9.07 -1.69
C LYS A 23 19.54 10.10 -2.82
N LYS A 24 19.38 9.65 -4.07
CA LYS A 24 19.37 10.53 -5.25
C LYS A 24 18.29 11.62 -5.15
N HIS A 25 17.12 11.28 -4.65
CA HIS A 25 15.98 12.18 -4.54
C HIS A 25 16.09 13.08 -3.30
N PHE A 26 16.65 12.56 -2.20
CA PHE A 26 16.99 13.38 -1.03
C PHE A 26 18.06 14.43 -1.34
N ASP A 27 19.12 14.06 -2.07
CA ASP A 27 20.22 14.96 -2.44
C ASP A 27 19.76 16.11 -3.37
N ALA A 28 18.57 16.01 -3.97
CA ALA A 28 17.96 17.05 -4.80
C ALA A 28 17.18 18.11 -3.98
N LEU A 29 16.93 17.86 -2.69
CA LEU A 29 16.25 18.80 -1.81
C LEU A 29 17.15 19.98 -1.46
N SER A 30 16.58 21.18 -1.35
CA SER A 30 17.24 22.30 -0.69
C SER A 30 17.41 22.03 0.82
N ASP A 31 18.31 22.78 1.48
CA ASP A 31 18.50 22.64 2.94
C ASP A 31 17.20 22.88 3.73
N GLN A 32 16.30 23.75 3.24
CA GLN A 32 14.99 24.00 3.86
C GLN A 32 14.06 22.79 3.70
N GLU A 33 13.95 22.24 2.49
CA GLU A 33 13.12 21.06 2.22
C GLU A 33 13.65 19.82 2.94
N ALA A 34 14.97 19.66 3.04
CA ALA A 34 15.58 18.56 3.80
C ALA A 34 15.27 18.67 5.31
N ARG A 35 15.26 19.88 5.89
CA ARG A 35 14.81 20.12 7.28
C ARG A 35 13.31 19.85 7.44
N TYR A 36 12.49 20.29 6.49
CA TYR A 36 11.05 20.01 6.47
C TYR A 36 10.79 18.50 6.50
N ALA A 37 11.39 17.76 5.56
CA ALA A 37 11.30 16.31 5.49
C ALA A 37 11.83 15.62 6.75
N HIS A 38 12.93 16.11 7.33
CA HIS A 38 13.49 15.59 8.58
C HIS A 38 12.47 15.63 9.73
N TYR A 39 11.87 16.80 10.00
CA TYR A 39 10.94 16.92 11.12
C TYR A 39 9.68 16.09 10.94
N ILE A 40 9.16 15.99 9.71
CA ILE A 40 8.05 15.10 9.36
C ILE A 40 8.43 13.64 9.59
N SER A 41 9.61 13.21 9.11
CA SER A 41 10.12 11.85 9.32
C SER A 41 10.26 11.52 10.81
N ARG A 42 10.76 12.48 11.60
CA ARG A 42 10.88 12.32 13.06
C ARG A 42 9.51 12.20 13.73
N ALA A 43 8.54 13.03 13.36
CA ALA A 43 7.17 12.94 13.86
C ALA A 43 6.53 11.59 13.56
N ALA A 44 6.58 11.16 12.29
CA ALA A 44 6.06 9.86 11.85
C ALA A 44 6.65 8.71 12.67
N PHE A 45 7.98 8.65 12.77
CA PHE A 45 8.66 7.59 13.50
C PHE A 45 8.45 7.63 15.00
N THR A 46 8.31 8.80 15.65
CA THR A 46 7.97 8.87 17.08
C THR A 46 6.69 8.09 17.39
N GLY A 47 5.71 8.08 16.47
CA GLY A 47 4.50 7.30 16.66
C GLY A 47 4.63 5.78 16.45
N THR A 48 5.83 5.25 16.18
CA THR A 48 6.10 3.79 16.24
C THR A 48 5.64 3.20 17.58
N ARG A 49 5.83 3.94 18.69
CA ARG A 49 5.34 3.54 20.02
C ARG A 49 3.82 3.44 20.09
N ILE A 50 3.10 4.27 19.34
CA ILE A 50 1.64 4.24 19.25
C ILE A 50 1.21 2.99 18.49
N THR A 51 1.78 2.74 17.31
CA THR A 51 1.49 1.55 16.50
C THR A 51 1.76 0.27 17.31
N LEU A 52 2.91 0.17 18.00
CA LEU A 52 3.22 -0.98 18.88
C LEU A 52 2.11 -1.20 19.93
N ARG A 53 1.60 -0.14 20.57
CA ARG A 53 0.49 -0.23 21.54
C ARG A 53 -0.85 -0.59 20.89
N GLN A 54 -1.05 -0.32 19.60
CA GLN A 54 -2.25 -0.67 18.82
C GLN A 54 -2.22 -2.12 18.32
N VAL A 55 -1.06 -2.78 18.29
CA VAL A 55 -0.95 -4.18 17.86
C VAL A 55 -1.21 -5.18 18.99
N SER A 56 -0.38 -5.15 20.04
CA SER A 56 -0.47 -6.15 21.12
C SER A 56 0.14 -5.63 22.43
N PRO A 57 -0.30 -6.13 23.59
CA PRO A 57 0.21 -5.67 24.89
C PRO A 57 1.72 -5.85 25.07
N GLU A 58 2.31 -6.85 24.42
CA GLU A 58 3.72 -7.20 24.51
C GLU A 58 4.63 -6.44 23.52
N SER A 59 4.06 -5.75 22.51
CA SER A 59 4.84 -5.22 21.39
C SER A 59 5.90 -4.20 21.81
N GLU A 60 5.60 -3.25 22.70
CA GLU A 60 6.63 -2.31 23.18
C GLU A 60 7.80 -3.01 23.88
N SER A 61 7.53 -4.04 24.69
CA SER A 61 8.56 -4.81 25.37
C SER A 61 9.38 -5.67 24.42
N ILE A 62 8.78 -6.20 23.35
CA ILE A 62 9.52 -6.91 22.30
C ILE A 62 10.44 -5.95 21.55
N PHE A 63 9.94 -4.77 21.20
CA PHE A 63 10.74 -3.71 20.57
C PHE A 63 11.95 -3.38 21.43
N ASP A 64 11.72 -3.02 22.70
CA ASP A 64 12.80 -2.64 23.61
C ASP A 64 13.77 -3.80 23.85
N PHE A 65 13.29 -5.05 23.91
CA PHE A 65 14.17 -6.22 24.01
C PHE A 65 15.16 -6.31 22.83
N VAL A 66 14.67 -6.18 21.59
CA VAL A 66 15.53 -6.19 20.39
C VAL A 66 16.55 -5.04 20.42
N ILE A 67 16.10 -3.84 20.79
CA ILE A 67 16.95 -2.65 20.83
C ILE A 67 18.00 -2.74 21.95
N GLU A 68 17.66 -3.25 23.12
CA GLU A 68 18.61 -3.44 24.23
C GLU A 68 19.65 -4.51 23.92
N LEU A 69 19.28 -5.59 23.22
CA LEU A 69 20.25 -6.56 22.72
C LEU A 69 21.25 -5.90 21.75
N TYR A 70 20.76 -5.13 20.78
CA TYR A 70 21.62 -4.37 19.86
C TYR A 70 22.57 -3.44 20.61
N LYS A 71 22.08 -2.66 21.58
CA LYS A 71 22.90 -1.75 22.39
C LYS A 71 23.96 -2.50 23.21
N SER A 72 23.63 -3.68 23.74
CA SER A 72 24.53 -4.48 24.56
C SER A 72 25.74 -5.02 23.80
N CYS A 73 25.65 -5.13 22.47
CA CYS A 73 26.73 -5.60 21.60
C CYS A 73 27.18 -4.57 20.56
N ASN A 74 26.55 -3.40 20.49
CA ASN A 74 26.77 -2.39 19.47
C ASN A 74 26.72 -2.97 18.03
N GLY A 75 25.76 -3.86 17.78
CA GLY A 75 25.59 -4.57 16.50
C GLY A 75 26.54 -5.75 16.26
N ASP A 76 27.47 -6.07 17.18
CA ASP A 76 28.30 -7.28 17.09
C ASP A 76 27.54 -8.52 17.61
N TRP A 77 26.66 -9.04 16.75
CA TRP A 77 25.83 -10.21 17.06
C TRP A 77 26.64 -11.48 17.33
N LYS A 78 27.84 -11.62 16.75
CA LYS A 78 28.73 -12.77 17.00
C LYS A 78 29.27 -12.76 18.43
N SER A 79 29.70 -11.59 18.91
CA SER A 79 30.12 -11.44 20.31
C SER A 79 28.96 -11.68 21.28
N LEU A 80 27.77 -11.17 20.96
CA LEU A 80 26.56 -11.40 21.77
C LEU A 80 26.22 -12.90 21.87
N GLN A 81 26.26 -13.60 20.73
CA GLN A 81 26.00 -15.03 20.64
C GLN A 81 26.98 -15.85 21.50
N GLN A 82 28.28 -15.58 21.40
CA GLN A 82 29.30 -16.28 22.21
C GLN A 82 29.07 -16.05 23.70
N LYS A 83 28.69 -14.83 24.09
CA LYS A 83 28.39 -14.47 25.48
C LYS A 83 27.13 -15.18 26.00
N ALA A 84 26.08 -15.24 25.16
CA ALA A 84 24.81 -15.88 25.50
C ALA A 84 24.87 -17.43 25.43
N GLY A 85 25.83 -17.99 24.70
CA GLY A 85 25.95 -19.44 24.48
C GLY A 85 24.87 -20.02 23.58
N VAL A 86 24.38 -19.24 22.60
CA VAL A 86 23.34 -19.66 21.65
C VAL A 86 23.95 -20.22 20.37
N SER A 87 23.25 -21.16 19.72
CA SER A 87 23.70 -21.73 18.44
C SER A 87 23.64 -20.71 17.30
N ASP A 88 24.35 -20.98 16.19
CA ASP A 88 24.26 -20.16 14.96
C ASP A 88 22.84 -20.13 14.41
N GLU A 89 22.15 -21.28 14.47
CA GLU A 89 20.77 -21.42 13.99
C GLU A 89 19.78 -20.62 14.85
N ASP A 90 19.89 -20.69 16.17
CA ASP A 90 19.00 -19.94 17.08
C ASP A 90 19.19 -18.43 16.95
N LEU A 91 20.43 -17.96 16.82
CA LEU A 91 20.73 -16.55 16.59
C LEU A 91 20.11 -16.10 15.27
N LYS A 92 20.31 -16.87 14.20
CA LYS A 92 19.71 -16.60 12.88
C LYS A 92 18.18 -16.47 13.00
N TYR A 93 17.50 -17.45 13.60
CA TYR A 93 16.05 -17.40 13.76
C TYR A 93 15.56 -16.25 14.63
N PHE A 94 16.33 -15.85 15.65
CA PHE A 94 16.03 -14.65 16.42
C PHE A 94 16.11 -13.39 15.56
N LEU A 95 17.19 -13.21 14.78
CA LEU A 95 17.37 -12.04 13.92
C LEU A 95 16.29 -11.97 12.83
N GLU A 96 15.93 -13.10 12.22
CA GLU A 96 14.85 -13.18 11.24
C GLU A 96 13.49 -12.78 11.82
N TYR A 97 13.19 -13.22 13.06
CA TYR A 97 11.99 -12.79 13.79
C TYR A 97 12.03 -11.30 14.12
N ALA A 98 13.14 -10.81 14.67
CA ALA A 98 13.30 -9.42 15.08
C ALA A 98 13.08 -8.46 13.90
N VAL A 99 13.61 -8.80 12.73
CA VAL A 99 13.48 -7.99 11.50
C VAL A 99 12.05 -7.95 10.97
N GLN A 100 11.35 -9.09 11.01
CA GLN A 100 9.92 -9.14 10.68
C GLN A 100 9.07 -8.37 11.70
N PHE A 101 9.38 -8.48 12.99
CA PHE A 101 8.75 -7.71 14.06
C PHE A 101 8.90 -6.20 13.85
N LEU A 102 10.12 -5.73 13.59
CA LEU A 102 10.40 -4.31 13.34
C LEU A 102 9.67 -3.83 12.07
N GLY A 103 9.71 -4.62 10.99
CA GLY A 103 9.07 -4.28 9.72
C GLY A 103 7.54 -4.26 9.75
N ASN A 104 6.91 -5.06 10.61
CA ASN A 104 5.46 -5.05 10.83
C ASN A 104 5.03 -4.13 11.99
N CYS A 105 5.99 -3.49 12.66
CA CYS A 105 5.76 -2.69 13.87
C CYS A 105 4.96 -3.44 14.95
N GLY A 106 5.24 -4.73 15.13
CA GLY A 106 4.50 -5.62 16.02
C GLY A 106 4.63 -7.10 15.65
N ASN A 107 4.14 -7.98 16.53
CA ASN A 107 4.21 -9.44 16.36
C ASN A 107 3.02 -10.05 15.60
N TYR A 108 2.22 -9.22 14.92
CA TYR A 108 1.15 -9.63 13.99
C TYR A 108 1.42 -8.99 12.64
N LYS A 109 1.25 -9.76 11.57
CA LYS A 109 1.50 -9.31 10.20
C LYS A 109 0.59 -8.12 9.88
N GLY A 110 1.15 -6.98 9.46
CA GLY A 110 0.37 -5.82 9.00
C GLY A 110 -0.47 -6.15 7.77
N PHE A 111 -0.06 -7.15 6.99
CA PHE A 111 -0.87 -7.76 5.93
C PHE A 111 -1.34 -9.15 6.34
N GLY A 112 -2.59 -9.25 6.79
CA GLY A 112 -3.27 -10.51 7.11
C GLY A 112 -3.49 -10.78 8.60
N ASP A 113 -3.10 -9.85 9.48
CA ASP A 113 -3.49 -9.78 10.91
C ASP A 113 -3.34 -11.09 11.70
N SER A 114 -2.38 -11.91 11.28
CA SER A 114 -2.01 -13.16 11.93
C SER A 114 -0.73 -12.96 12.71
N LYS A 115 -0.67 -13.54 13.91
CA LYS A 115 0.55 -13.58 14.71
C LYS A 115 1.65 -14.30 13.95
N PHE A 116 2.90 -13.91 14.14
CA PHE A 116 4.02 -14.75 13.76
C PHE A 116 4.95 -14.94 14.95
N VAL A 117 5.53 -16.12 15.06
CA VAL A 117 6.34 -16.55 16.20
C VAL A 117 7.74 -16.93 15.75
N PRO A 118 8.77 -16.76 16.60
CA PRO A 118 10.13 -17.16 16.26
C PRO A 118 10.23 -18.68 16.04
N ARG A 119 11.18 -19.09 15.20
CA ARG A 119 11.49 -20.50 14.96
C ARG A 119 12.36 -21.11 16.06
N CYS A 120 13.16 -20.30 16.74
CA CYS A 120 13.89 -20.72 17.93
C CYS A 120 12.99 -20.69 19.17
N GLY A 121 13.28 -21.55 20.14
CA GLY A 121 12.47 -21.73 21.35
C GLY A 121 12.80 -20.75 22.48
N GLU A 122 11.99 -20.79 23.55
CA GLU A 122 12.14 -19.95 24.76
C GLU A 122 13.56 -19.97 25.33
N LYS A 123 14.24 -21.13 25.33
CA LYS A 123 15.62 -21.25 25.85
C LYS A 123 16.62 -20.33 25.13
N ALA A 124 16.44 -20.11 23.83
CA ALA A 124 17.31 -19.21 23.08
C ALA A 124 17.07 -17.75 23.50
N PHE A 125 15.80 -17.37 23.67
CA PHE A 125 15.44 -16.04 24.17
C PHE A 125 15.89 -15.82 25.61
N ASP A 126 15.76 -16.81 26.50
CA ASP A 126 16.28 -16.75 27.88
C ASP A 126 17.79 -16.49 27.91
N ALA A 127 18.53 -17.22 27.05
CA ALA A 127 19.97 -17.08 26.93
C ALA A 127 20.38 -15.70 26.40
N LEU A 128 19.74 -15.22 25.32
CA LEU A 128 19.95 -13.88 24.77
C LEU A 128 19.62 -12.81 25.81
N ALA A 129 18.48 -12.92 26.49
CA ALA A 129 18.04 -12.00 27.53
C ALA A 129 19.01 -11.91 28.70
N SER A 130 19.71 -12.99 29.04
CA SER A 130 20.67 -13.02 30.16
C SER A 130 21.90 -12.14 29.96
N VAL A 131 22.17 -11.64 28.74
CA VAL A 131 23.38 -10.85 28.45
C VAL A 131 23.33 -9.41 28.98
N SER A 132 22.14 -8.90 29.29
CA SER A 132 21.89 -7.55 29.83
C SER A 132 20.70 -7.59 30.82
N PRO A 133 20.82 -6.94 32.00
CA PRO A 133 19.69 -6.78 32.92
C PRO A 133 18.47 -6.10 32.28
N GLU A 134 18.69 -5.11 31.43
CA GLU A 134 17.67 -4.35 30.72
C GLU A 134 16.95 -5.24 29.70
N ALA A 135 17.70 -5.98 28.88
CA ALA A 135 17.14 -6.96 27.94
C ALA A 135 16.30 -8.02 28.68
N ASN A 136 16.79 -8.54 29.81
CA ASN A 136 16.05 -9.48 30.65
C ASN A 136 14.75 -8.90 31.23
N ALA A 137 14.76 -7.63 31.63
CA ALA A 137 13.56 -6.97 32.14
C ALA A 137 12.50 -6.85 31.03
N GLN A 138 12.90 -6.46 29.83
CA GLN A 138 11.99 -6.34 28.69
C GLN A 138 11.43 -7.68 28.24
N TYR A 139 12.29 -8.69 28.11
CA TYR A 139 11.85 -10.04 27.76
C TYR A 139 10.82 -10.59 28.77
N LYS A 140 11.05 -10.41 30.09
CA LYS A 140 10.09 -10.80 31.13
C LYS A 140 8.77 -10.01 31.05
N ALA A 141 8.82 -8.73 30.68
CA ALA A 141 7.65 -7.89 30.53
C ALA A 141 6.71 -8.38 29.41
N THR A 142 7.22 -9.12 28.42
CA THR A 142 6.39 -9.74 27.37
C THR A 142 5.45 -10.83 27.89
N LYS A 143 5.71 -11.39 29.08
CA LYS A 143 4.93 -12.49 29.69
C LYS A 143 4.68 -13.68 28.74
N GLY A 144 5.66 -13.99 27.88
CA GLY A 144 5.56 -15.08 26.90
C GLY A 144 4.78 -14.72 25.63
N GLY A 145 4.29 -13.48 25.49
CA GLY A 145 3.57 -12.98 24.32
C GLY A 145 4.37 -13.04 23.00
N ILE A 146 5.67 -13.29 23.05
CA ILE A 146 6.49 -13.58 21.85
C ILE A 146 6.05 -14.90 21.17
N PHE A 147 5.68 -15.91 21.95
CA PHE A 147 5.49 -17.27 21.47
C PHE A 147 4.01 -17.59 21.18
N SER A 148 3.76 -18.80 20.69
CA SER A 148 2.42 -19.28 20.36
C SER A 148 1.50 -19.29 21.58
N ASN A 149 0.20 -19.08 21.35
CA ASN A 149 -0.81 -19.19 22.38
C ASN A 149 -1.58 -20.51 22.26
N ASP A 150 -1.99 -21.10 23.39
CA ASP A 150 -2.83 -22.30 23.41
C ASP A 150 -4.23 -22.03 22.84
N ASN A 151 -4.73 -20.79 23.00
CA ASN A 151 -5.90 -20.29 22.32
C ASN A 151 -5.53 -19.85 20.90
N SER A 152 -5.91 -20.66 19.90
CA SER A 152 -5.68 -20.35 18.48
C SER A 152 -6.36 -19.05 18.02
N GLY A 153 -7.44 -18.62 18.68
CA GLY A 153 -8.09 -17.35 18.38
C GLY A 153 -7.16 -16.16 18.61
N MET A 154 -6.31 -16.21 19.65
CA MET A 154 -5.31 -15.19 19.96
C MET A 154 -4.13 -15.16 18.99
N MET A 155 -4.14 -16.00 17.95
CA MET A 155 -3.17 -15.94 16.86
C MET A 155 -3.65 -15.03 15.72
N HIS A 156 -4.79 -14.36 15.91
CA HIS A 156 -5.38 -13.41 14.97
C HIS A 156 -5.82 -12.14 15.69
N LEU A 157 -5.74 -11.00 15.02
CA LEU A 157 -6.41 -9.79 15.47
C LEU A 157 -7.92 -9.88 15.21
N GLY A 158 -8.73 -9.41 16.14
CA GLY A 158 -10.19 -9.57 16.09
C GLY A 158 -10.87 -9.14 17.39
N TYR A 159 -12.18 -9.41 17.50
CA TYR A 159 -12.93 -9.10 18.71
C TYR A 159 -12.53 -9.99 19.90
N LEU A 160 -12.42 -9.39 21.10
CA LEU A 160 -12.03 -10.11 22.32
C LEU A 160 -13.07 -11.17 22.74
N ASP A 161 -14.37 -10.91 22.54
CA ASP A 161 -15.46 -11.85 22.85
C ASP A 161 -15.61 -12.99 21.82
N GLU A 162 -14.90 -12.91 20.69
CA GLU A 162 -14.71 -13.99 19.72
C GLU A 162 -13.42 -14.79 19.98
N GLY A 163 -12.66 -14.44 21.03
CA GLY A 163 -11.43 -15.14 21.45
C GLY A 163 -10.16 -14.67 20.75
N HIS A 164 -10.21 -13.53 20.05
CA HIS A 164 -9.09 -12.93 19.33
C HIS A 164 -8.30 -11.89 20.16
N MET A 165 -7.29 -11.26 19.55
CA MET A 165 -6.48 -10.20 20.15
C MET A 165 -6.82 -8.82 19.58
N THR A 166 -6.82 -7.79 20.42
CA THR A 166 -6.84 -6.39 19.98
C THR A 166 -6.50 -5.49 21.17
N THR A 167 -5.83 -4.36 20.93
CA THR A 167 -5.53 -3.35 21.96
C THR A 167 -6.14 -1.98 21.68
N TYR A 168 -7.03 -1.88 20.70
CA TYR A 168 -7.97 -0.75 20.57
C TYR A 168 -8.98 -0.69 21.72
N TYR A 169 -9.14 -1.82 22.44
CA TYR A 169 -9.97 -1.96 23.63
C TYR A 169 -9.14 -2.33 24.87
N PRO A 170 -8.21 -1.44 25.32
CA PRO A 170 -7.27 -1.76 26.39
C PRO A 170 -8.00 -1.95 27.73
N ASP A 171 -7.42 -2.76 28.62
CA ASP A 171 -7.89 -2.99 30.00
C ASP A 171 -9.40 -3.31 30.12
N SER A 172 -9.98 -3.90 29.08
CA SER A 172 -11.44 -4.04 28.93
C SER A 172 -11.91 -5.47 29.15
N HIS A 173 -11.84 -5.93 30.40
CA HIS A 173 -12.29 -7.29 30.73
C HIS A 173 -13.78 -7.48 30.42
N GLY A 174 -14.10 -8.39 29.50
CA GLY A 174 -15.47 -8.73 29.12
C GLY A 174 -16.19 -7.65 28.30
N ILE A 175 -15.45 -6.79 27.58
CA ILE A 175 -16.05 -5.98 26.52
C ILE A 175 -16.48 -6.88 25.36
N THR A 176 -17.64 -6.58 24.80
CA THR A 176 -18.23 -7.33 23.70
C THR A 176 -18.37 -6.47 22.45
N LYS A 177 -18.52 -7.11 21.29
CA LYS A 177 -18.87 -6.43 20.03
C LYS A 177 -20.15 -5.59 20.16
N ALA A 178 -21.11 -6.05 20.97
CA ALA A 178 -22.34 -5.32 21.24
C ALA A 178 -22.10 -4.05 22.07
N ASP A 179 -21.21 -4.10 23.07
CA ASP A 179 -20.80 -2.91 23.83
C ASP A 179 -20.15 -1.88 22.90
N ILE A 180 -19.19 -2.31 22.08
CA ILE A 180 -18.46 -1.46 21.14
C ILE A 180 -19.43 -0.79 20.17
N SER A 181 -20.33 -1.57 19.57
CA SER A 181 -21.35 -1.06 18.65
C SER A 181 -22.31 -0.08 19.32
N GLY A 182 -22.65 -0.30 20.60
CA GLY A 182 -23.51 0.60 21.38
C GLY A 182 -22.84 1.94 21.64
N VAL A 183 -21.55 1.92 22.01
CA VAL A 183 -20.76 3.14 22.20
C VAL A 183 -20.56 3.89 20.88
N SER A 184 -20.20 3.19 19.79
CA SER A 184 -20.01 3.81 18.47
C SER A 184 -21.26 4.57 17.99
N LYS A 185 -22.45 3.96 18.12
CA LYS A 185 -23.72 4.63 17.78
C LYS A 185 -23.98 5.89 18.60
N PHE A 186 -23.57 5.88 19.87
CA PHE A 186 -23.69 7.06 20.72
C PHE A 186 -22.72 8.16 20.29
N LEU A 187 -21.48 7.80 19.94
CA LEU A 187 -20.46 8.73 19.43
C LEU A 187 -20.88 9.39 18.11
N GLU A 188 -21.43 8.61 17.18
CA GLU A 188 -22.03 9.12 15.94
C GLU A 188 -23.15 10.13 16.24
N LYS A 189 -24.03 9.82 17.20
CA LYS A 189 -25.15 10.71 17.58
C LYS A 189 -24.68 12.06 18.12
N ILE A 190 -23.58 12.09 18.89
CA ILE A 190 -23.01 13.35 19.40
C ILE A 190 -22.05 14.01 18.41
N GLY A 191 -21.79 13.40 17.25
CA GLY A 191 -20.92 13.92 16.21
C GLY A 191 -19.43 13.89 16.57
N LEU A 192 -18.99 12.98 17.44
CA LEU A 192 -17.57 12.82 17.75
C LEU A 192 -16.91 11.82 16.79
N LEU A 193 -15.92 12.29 16.03
CA LEU A 193 -15.02 11.44 15.25
C LEU A 193 -14.13 10.58 16.19
N VAL A 194 -13.72 9.39 15.76
CA VAL A 194 -13.19 8.36 16.67
C VAL A 194 -11.86 7.75 16.24
N GLU A 195 -11.30 8.20 15.12
CA GLU A 195 -10.11 7.64 14.49
C GLU A 195 -8.88 7.68 15.42
N ASN A 196 -8.75 8.73 16.24
CA ASN A 196 -7.65 8.91 17.21
C ASN A 196 -7.97 8.38 18.62
N THR A 197 -8.92 7.43 18.74
CA THR A 197 -9.41 6.97 20.05
C THR A 197 -9.16 5.49 20.33
N ARG A 198 -9.13 5.13 21.61
CA ARG A 198 -9.28 3.76 22.12
C ARG A 198 -10.42 3.71 23.13
N LEU A 199 -10.99 2.54 23.39
CA LEU A 199 -12.16 2.40 24.27
C LEU A 199 -11.90 1.44 25.42
N ARG A 200 -12.03 1.92 26.65
CA ARG A 200 -11.91 1.10 27.86
C ARG A 200 -13.27 0.84 28.51
N LYS A 201 -13.61 -0.43 28.77
CA LYS A 201 -14.76 -0.82 29.60
C LYS A 201 -14.34 -0.97 31.05
N ASN A 202 -14.99 -0.22 31.94
CA ASN A 202 -14.75 -0.23 33.37
C ASN A 202 -15.56 -1.35 34.07
N ALA A 203 -15.16 -1.69 35.30
CA ALA A 203 -15.78 -2.75 36.09
C ALA A 203 -17.26 -2.50 36.44
N ASP A 204 -17.71 -1.23 36.47
CA ASP A 204 -19.12 -0.84 36.67
C ASP A 204 -19.96 -0.90 35.36
N GLY A 205 -19.33 -1.26 34.25
CA GLY A 205 -19.91 -1.27 32.91
C GLY A 205 -20.04 0.11 32.26
N SER A 206 -19.43 1.14 32.84
CA SER A 206 -19.21 2.43 32.17
C SER A 206 -18.01 2.33 31.22
N PHE A 207 -17.82 3.36 30.39
CA PHE A 207 -16.79 3.40 29.36
C PHE A 207 -15.95 4.67 29.48
N ASP A 208 -14.66 4.53 29.23
CA ASP A 208 -13.76 5.65 29.01
C ASP A 208 -13.30 5.62 27.54
N LEU A 209 -13.55 6.70 26.80
CA LEU A 209 -12.98 6.92 25.48
C LEU A 209 -11.65 7.66 25.65
N LEU A 210 -10.57 6.95 25.37
CA LEU A 210 -9.21 7.46 25.45
C LEU A 210 -8.92 8.24 24.16
N ILE A 211 -8.64 9.54 24.26
CA ILE A 211 -8.37 10.44 23.13
C ILE A 211 -6.87 10.69 23.06
N ALA A 212 -6.26 10.35 21.93
CA ALA A 212 -4.84 10.60 21.70
C ALA A 212 -4.56 12.10 21.64
N SER A 213 -3.77 12.61 22.60
CA SER A 213 -3.48 14.04 22.76
C SER A 213 -2.30 14.27 23.68
N GLU A 214 -1.54 15.35 23.46
CA GLU A 214 -0.51 15.81 24.40
C GLU A 214 -1.14 16.24 25.73
N VAL A 215 -2.21 17.02 25.67
CA VAL A 215 -2.91 17.51 26.85
C VAL A 215 -3.66 16.37 27.54
N THR A 216 -3.68 16.36 28.87
CA THR A 216 -4.37 15.32 29.67
C THR A 216 -5.75 15.76 30.16
N LYS A 217 -6.25 16.89 29.67
CA LYS A 217 -7.52 17.51 30.05
C LYS A 217 -8.16 18.12 28.82
N VAL A 218 -9.48 18.26 28.83
CA VAL A 218 -10.19 18.99 27.78
C VAL A 218 -9.58 20.39 27.59
N PRO A 219 -9.35 20.84 26.34
CA PRO A 219 -8.85 22.19 26.08
C PRO A 219 -9.75 23.27 26.69
N GLU A 220 -9.20 24.44 27.02
CA GLU A 220 -9.95 25.55 27.66
C GLU A 220 -11.17 26.00 26.85
N ASN A 221 -11.06 25.93 25.52
CA ASN A 221 -12.11 26.28 24.56
C ASN A 221 -13.10 25.13 24.29
N GLY A 222 -12.90 23.95 24.90
CA GLY A 222 -13.63 22.72 24.58
C GLY A 222 -12.89 21.87 23.54
N GLY A 223 -13.22 20.58 23.50
CA GLY A 223 -12.83 19.67 22.41
C GLY A 223 -13.89 19.66 21.30
N ASP A 224 -13.84 18.64 20.44
CA ASP A 224 -14.70 18.54 19.24
C ASP A 224 -16.21 18.48 19.55
N VAL A 225 -16.58 18.06 20.75
CA VAL A 225 -17.99 18.05 21.24
C VAL A 225 -18.22 19.03 22.40
N GLY A 226 -17.40 20.07 22.51
CA GLY A 226 -17.53 21.11 23.53
C GLY A 226 -16.78 20.80 24.83
N LYS A 227 -17.28 21.34 25.95
CA LYS A 227 -16.63 21.26 27.27
C LYS A 227 -17.08 20.06 28.11
N GLU A 228 -18.15 19.39 27.72
CA GLU A 228 -18.66 18.22 28.42
C GLU A 228 -17.76 17.01 28.16
N THR A 229 -17.38 16.30 29.22
CA THR A 229 -16.48 15.13 29.14
C THR A 229 -17.09 13.88 29.76
N GLU A 230 -18.33 13.94 30.25
CA GLU A 230 -19.06 12.79 30.77
C GLU A 230 -20.48 12.83 30.21
N PHE A 231 -20.91 11.73 29.61
CA PHE A 231 -22.21 11.59 28.98
C PHE A 231 -22.93 10.36 29.54
N GLU A 232 -24.26 10.41 29.60
CA GLU A 232 -25.09 9.22 29.83
C GLU A 232 -25.59 8.68 28.48
N ILE A 233 -25.36 7.39 28.23
CA ILE A 233 -25.88 6.72 27.03
C ILE A 233 -27.39 6.54 27.21
N ASP A 234 -28.17 7.13 26.30
CA ASP A 234 -29.63 7.29 26.48
C ASP A 234 -30.48 6.25 25.73
N SER A 235 -29.85 5.28 25.06
CA SER A 235 -30.55 4.30 24.23
C SER A 235 -29.81 2.96 24.13
N GLY A 236 -30.52 1.93 23.66
CA GLY A 236 -29.97 0.60 23.42
C GLY A 236 -29.65 -0.18 24.70
N SER A 237 -28.87 -1.26 24.56
CA SER A 237 -28.48 -2.15 25.67
C SER A 237 -27.57 -1.49 26.71
N LEU A 238 -27.04 -0.30 26.41
CA LEU A 238 -26.15 0.46 27.28
C LEU A 238 -26.87 1.64 27.97
N GLN A 239 -28.20 1.72 27.89
CA GLN A 239 -28.96 2.82 28.48
C GLN A 239 -28.64 3.00 29.98
N GLY A 240 -28.36 4.24 30.38
CA GLY A 240 -27.98 4.61 31.75
C GLY A 240 -26.51 4.34 32.11
N LYS A 241 -25.70 3.79 31.19
CA LYS A 241 -24.25 3.70 31.35
C LYS A 241 -23.59 5.03 31.02
N LYS A 242 -22.47 5.31 31.67
CA LYS A 242 -21.67 6.51 31.45
C LYS A 242 -20.60 6.28 30.40
N LEU A 243 -20.34 7.30 29.59
CA LEU A 243 -19.19 7.43 28.70
C LEU A 243 -18.38 8.66 29.11
N ARG A 244 -17.07 8.49 29.36
CA ARG A 244 -16.17 9.59 29.75
C ARG A 244 -15.13 9.82 28.68
N LEU A 245 -14.91 11.08 28.29
CA LEU A 245 -13.82 11.47 27.41
C LEU A 245 -12.56 11.68 28.25
N VAL A 246 -11.52 10.89 27.98
CA VAL A 246 -10.25 10.90 28.71
C VAL A 246 -9.12 11.27 27.76
N TYR A 247 -8.63 12.50 27.88
CA TYR A 247 -7.50 13.01 27.10
C TYR A 247 -6.17 12.50 27.64
N GLY A 248 -5.11 12.59 26.84
CA GLY A 248 -3.75 12.24 27.21
C GLY A 248 -3.31 10.83 26.81
N ASP A 249 -4.09 10.12 25.98
CA ASP A 249 -3.61 8.86 25.43
C ASP A 249 -2.38 9.13 24.55
N HIS A 250 -1.32 8.36 24.74
CA HIS A 250 -0.02 8.58 24.10
C HIS A 250 0.57 9.99 24.30
N SER A 251 0.24 10.70 25.39
CA SER A 251 0.61 12.11 25.63
C SER A 251 2.08 12.45 25.44
N LYS A 252 2.98 11.58 25.89
CA LYS A 252 4.43 11.79 25.71
C LYS A 252 4.79 11.85 24.23
N GLU A 253 4.36 10.87 23.45
CA GLU A 253 4.63 10.82 22.01
C GLU A 253 3.93 11.96 21.28
N MET A 254 2.66 12.23 21.61
CA MET A 254 1.89 13.32 21.03
C MET A 254 2.58 14.67 21.21
N GLY A 255 3.12 14.97 22.40
CA GLY A 255 3.83 16.24 22.62
C GLY A 255 5.13 16.37 21.81
N ILE A 256 5.88 15.27 21.64
CA ILE A 256 7.07 15.26 20.79
C ILE A 256 6.68 15.48 19.32
N ILE A 257 5.64 14.78 18.86
CA ILE A 257 5.07 14.88 17.51
C ILE A 257 4.60 16.33 17.25
N THR A 258 3.82 16.92 18.16
CA THR A 258 3.41 18.34 18.12
C THR A 258 4.61 19.27 17.93
N GLY A 259 5.68 19.08 18.71
CA GLY A 259 6.91 19.86 18.59
C GLY A 259 7.57 19.74 17.22
N TYR A 260 7.61 18.54 16.64
CA TYR A 260 8.15 18.33 15.29
C TYR A 260 7.29 18.98 14.21
N HIS A 261 5.95 18.91 14.30
CA HIS A 261 5.07 19.60 13.36
C HIS A 261 5.19 21.13 13.44
N LYS A 262 5.40 21.70 14.63
CA LYS A 262 5.72 23.13 14.80
C LYS A 262 7.03 23.50 14.06
N LYS A 263 8.08 22.69 14.20
CA LYS A 263 9.35 22.88 13.47
C LYS A 263 9.24 22.64 11.96
N ALA A 264 8.39 21.71 11.53
CA ALA A 264 8.08 21.52 10.11
C ALA A 264 7.38 22.76 9.55
N ALA A 265 6.43 23.36 10.27
CA ALA A 265 5.78 24.60 9.85
C ALA A 265 6.78 25.76 9.65
N GLU A 266 7.83 25.85 10.47
CA GLU A 266 8.91 26.84 10.33
C GLU A 266 9.77 26.63 9.06
N ASN A 267 9.77 25.42 8.50
CA ASN A 267 10.54 25.05 7.30
C ASN A 267 9.64 24.82 6.07
N ALA A 268 8.35 25.14 6.14
CA ALA A 268 7.41 24.98 5.05
C ALA A 268 7.79 25.81 3.81
N ALA A 269 7.54 25.27 2.61
CA ALA A 269 7.83 25.95 1.35
C ALA A 269 6.75 26.99 0.96
N ASN A 270 5.54 26.85 1.51
CA ASN A 270 4.41 27.74 1.23
C ASN A 270 3.39 27.77 2.39
N ASP A 271 2.38 28.64 2.27
CA ASP A 271 1.35 28.82 3.31
C ASP A 271 0.46 27.60 3.52
N ASN A 272 0.17 26.82 2.46
CA ASN A 272 -0.62 25.58 2.60
C ASN A 272 0.14 24.58 3.48
N GLN A 273 1.43 24.35 3.21
CA GLN A 273 2.27 23.50 4.04
C GLN A 273 2.38 24.04 5.47
N ARG A 274 2.60 25.34 5.65
CA ARG A 274 2.71 25.94 6.98
C ARG A 274 1.43 25.71 7.78
N ASN A 275 0.27 26.00 7.19
CA ASN A 275 -1.02 25.88 7.87
C ASN A 275 -1.42 24.42 8.10
N MET A 276 -1.10 23.53 7.16
CA MET A 276 -1.24 22.09 7.32
C MET A 276 -0.47 21.59 8.55
N GLN A 277 0.82 21.93 8.66
CA GLN A 277 1.67 21.50 9.77
C GLN A 277 1.22 22.09 11.12
N LEU A 278 0.74 23.34 11.14
CA LEU A 278 0.15 23.93 12.35
C LEU A 278 -1.17 23.26 12.76
N ALA A 279 -2.00 22.86 11.79
CA ALA A 279 -3.24 22.14 12.04
C ALA A 279 -2.97 20.71 12.56
N TYR A 280 -1.96 20.01 12.02
CA TYR A 280 -1.46 18.76 12.60
C TYR A 280 -0.99 18.96 14.05
N ALA A 281 -0.14 19.96 14.30
CA ALA A 281 0.34 20.25 15.64
C ALA A 281 -0.82 20.49 16.63
N LYS A 282 -1.83 21.27 16.22
CA LYS A 282 -3.03 21.51 17.04
C LYS A 282 -3.81 20.20 17.28
N SER A 283 -4.00 19.39 16.25
CA SER A 283 -4.69 18.10 16.36
C SER A 283 -4.02 17.18 17.38
N PHE A 284 -2.70 17.02 17.32
CA PHE A 284 -1.98 16.15 18.25
C PHE A 284 -1.81 16.75 19.64
N GLU A 285 -1.76 18.07 19.76
CA GLU A 285 -1.74 18.76 21.05
C GLU A 285 -3.08 18.57 21.78
N GLU A 286 -4.19 18.87 21.10
CA GLU A 286 -5.52 18.98 21.70
C GLU A 286 -6.39 17.72 21.56
N GLY A 287 -6.00 16.77 20.69
CA GLY A 287 -6.79 15.58 20.37
C GLY A 287 -7.96 15.82 19.41
N SER A 288 -7.94 16.92 18.64
CA SER A 288 -9.03 17.33 17.76
C SER A 288 -8.90 16.73 16.36
N LEU A 289 -9.89 15.94 15.94
CA LEU A 289 -9.99 15.43 14.57
C LEU A 289 -10.58 16.49 13.61
N GLU A 290 -11.26 17.52 14.10
CA GLU A 290 -11.61 18.66 13.27
C GLU A 290 -10.36 19.48 12.86
N ALA A 291 -9.41 19.68 13.79
CA ALA A 291 -8.10 20.24 13.45
C ALA A 291 -7.31 19.33 12.49
N PHE A 292 -7.45 18.01 12.65
CA PHE A 292 -6.88 17.06 11.69
C PHE A 292 -7.49 17.24 10.30
N LYS A 293 -8.82 17.30 10.18
CA LYS A 293 -9.50 17.57 8.91
C LYS A 293 -9.05 18.89 8.27
N ASP A 294 -8.83 19.94 9.06
CA ASP A 294 -8.27 21.19 8.55
C ASP A 294 -6.87 21.02 7.97
N SER A 295 -6.01 20.21 8.59
CA SER A 295 -4.70 19.87 8.01
C SER A 295 -4.86 19.20 6.63
N GLN A 296 -5.84 18.31 6.49
CA GLN A 296 -6.13 17.62 5.23
C GLN A 296 -6.63 18.60 4.15
N ARG A 297 -7.45 19.60 4.53
CA ARG A 297 -7.91 20.66 3.61
C ARG A 297 -6.77 21.52 3.07
N TYR A 298 -5.81 21.88 3.90
CA TYR A 298 -4.60 22.57 3.43
C TYR A 298 -3.75 21.65 2.56
N TRP A 299 -3.62 20.40 2.95
CA TRP A 299 -2.83 19.40 2.23
C TRP A 299 -3.32 19.15 0.80
N ILE A 300 -4.63 18.97 0.57
CA ILE A 300 -5.17 18.74 -0.77
C ILE A 300 -4.97 19.95 -1.72
N ARG A 301 -4.83 21.15 -1.15
CA ARG A 301 -4.59 22.42 -1.88
C ARG A 301 -3.11 22.66 -2.18
N ASP A 302 -2.19 21.95 -1.50
CA ASP A 302 -0.76 21.99 -1.78
C ASP A 302 -0.45 21.10 -3.01
N LYS A 303 -0.36 21.69 -4.20
CA LYS A 303 -0.15 20.95 -5.46
C LYS A 303 1.33 20.90 -5.84
N GLY A 304 1.80 19.71 -6.21
CA GLY A 304 3.18 19.47 -6.66
C GLY A 304 4.30 19.85 -5.66
N PRO A 305 4.19 19.58 -4.35
CA PRO A 305 5.27 19.92 -3.42
C PRO A 305 6.49 19.01 -3.63
N MET A 306 7.71 19.55 -3.45
CA MET A 306 8.95 18.75 -3.52
C MET A 306 9.02 17.66 -2.45
N VAL A 307 8.45 17.92 -1.28
CA VAL A 307 8.29 16.97 -0.17
C VAL A 307 6.79 16.82 0.08
N GLU A 308 6.27 15.64 -0.25
CA GLU A 308 4.90 15.26 0.06
C GLU A 308 4.85 14.53 1.41
N SER A 309 3.77 14.73 2.17
CA SER A 309 3.61 14.07 3.47
C SER A 309 2.16 13.94 3.91
N ASN A 310 1.87 12.88 4.67
CA ASN A 310 0.66 12.76 5.46
C ASN A 310 0.99 11.98 6.74
N ILE A 311 0.45 12.38 7.89
CA ILE A 311 0.76 11.79 9.20
C ILE A 311 -0.46 11.89 10.10
N GLY A 312 -0.87 10.80 10.75
CA GLY A 312 -1.91 10.79 11.77
C GLY A 312 -2.49 9.42 12.07
N PHE A 313 -3.73 9.40 12.58
CA PHE A 313 -4.54 8.19 12.71
C PHE A 313 -5.41 8.06 11.44
N VAL A 314 -4.94 7.31 10.44
CA VAL A 314 -5.46 7.42 9.07
C VAL A 314 -6.30 6.22 8.68
N GLU A 315 -5.70 5.04 8.66
CA GLU A 315 -6.32 3.83 8.11
C GLU A 315 -6.97 2.97 9.20
N THR A 316 -8.22 2.56 8.99
CA THR A 316 -9.02 1.86 10.02
C THR A 316 -9.03 0.33 9.88
N TYR A 317 -8.13 -0.23 9.07
CA TYR A 317 -8.14 -1.66 8.70
C TYR A 317 -7.99 -2.63 9.89
N ARG A 318 -7.26 -2.23 10.94
CA ARG A 318 -6.82 -3.14 12.01
C ARG A 318 -7.65 -3.06 13.29
N ASP A 319 -8.50 -2.05 13.44
CA ASP A 319 -9.56 -2.11 14.43
C ASP A 319 -10.58 -3.14 13.96
N PRO A 320 -10.90 -4.19 14.74
CA PRO A 320 -11.92 -5.16 14.33
C PRO A 320 -13.31 -4.55 14.14
N HIS A 321 -13.55 -3.36 14.67
CA HIS A 321 -14.76 -2.58 14.41
C HIS A 321 -14.67 -1.63 13.20
N GLY A 322 -13.47 -1.38 12.69
CA GLY A 322 -13.23 -0.65 11.45
C GLY A 322 -13.40 0.86 11.54
N VAL A 323 -13.38 1.45 12.74
CA VAL A 323 -13.63 2.90 12.94
C VAL A 323 -12.47 3.65 13.58
N ARG A 324 -11.54 2.95 14.24
CA ARG A 324 -10.34 3.57 14.83
C ARG A 324 -9.16 3.46 13.87
N GLY A 325 -8.43 4.55 13.70
CA GLY A 325 -7.26 4.63 12.83
C GLY A 325 -6.02 4.02 13.48
N GLU A 326 -5.21 3.30 12.72
CA GLU A 326 -3.81 3.03 13.07
C GLU A 326 -2.99 4.31 12.90
N TRP A 327 -2.02 4.53 13.78
CA TRP A 327 -1.02 5.58 13.54
C TRP A 327 -0.15 5.21 12.35
N GLU A 328 -0.08 6.11 11.39
CA GLU A 328 0.87 6.05 10.28
C GLU A 328 1.38 7.44 9.91
N GLY A 329 2.50 7.48 9.19
CA GLY A 329 2.96 8.73 8.63
C GLY A 329 4.11 8.57 7.67
N PHE A 330 4.14 9.41 6.64
CA PHE A 330 5.19 9.38 5.64
C PHE A 330 5.71 10.76 5.25
N ALA A 331 6.97 10.76 4.83
CA ALA A 331 7.59 11.82 4.04
C ALA A 331 8.08 11.17 2.74
N ALA A 332 7.75 11.78 1.62
CA ALA A 332 8.18 11.34 0.30
C ALA A 332 8.68 12.52 -0.51
N THR A 333 9.61 12.24 -1.42
CA THR A 333 10.19 13.24 -2.33
C THR A 333 9.68 13.02 -3.73
N VAL A 334 9.51 14.09 -4.50
CA VAL A 334 9.11 13.98 -5.91
C VAL A 334 10.23 13.35 -6.73
N ASN A 335 9.87 12.37 -7.56
CA ASN A 335 10.78 11.87 -8.58
C ASN A 335 10.83 12.85 -9.76
N LEU A 336 11.77 13.78 -9.72
CA LEU A 336 11.94 14.81 -10.77
C LEU A 336 12.16 14.25 -12.18
N GLU A 337 12.78 13.07 -12.29
CA GLU A 337 13.00 12.42 -13.59
C GLU A 337 11.70 11.87 -14.16
N ARG A 338 10.93 11.15 -13.33
CA ARG A 338 9.58 10.68 -13.71
C ARG A 338 8.64 11.81 -14.01
N THR A 339 8.61 12.85 -13.18
CA THR A 339 7.78 14.04 -13.44
C THR A 339 8.15 14.69 -14.78
N ARG A 340 9.43 14.73 -15.15
CA ARG A 340 9.86 15.21 -16.47
C ARG A 340 9.40 14.28 -17.60
N ALA A 341 9.60 12.97 -17.46
CA ALA A 341 9.19 11.98 -18.46
C ALA A 341 7.66 12.01 -18.68
N PHE A 342 6.88 12.10 -17.61
CA PHE A 342 5.43 12.22 -17.68
C PHE A 342 5.00 13.57 -18.27
N GLY A 343 5.67 14.68 -17.94
CA GLY A 343 5.43 15.96 -18.60
C GLY A 343 5.65 15.89 -20.11
N ALA A 344 6.73 15.26 -20.55
CA ALA A 344 6.98 15.02 -21.97
C ALA A 344 5.97 14.05 -22.60
N LEU A 345 5.47 13.06 -21.85
CA LEU A 345 4.40 12.17 -22.32
C LEU A 345 3.05 12.90 -22.46
N VAL A 346 2.76 13.86 -21.59
CA VAL A 346 1.61 14.78 -21.70
C VAL A 346 1.74 15.60 -22.97
N ASP A 347 2.90 16.20 -23.23
CA ASP A 347 3.16 16.96 -24.46
C ASP A 347 3.01 16.10 -25.72
N ALA A 348 3.32 14.80 -25.62
CA ALA A 348 3.18 13.85 -26.73
C ALA A 348 1.75 13.27 -26.88
N ALA A 349 0.87 13.43 -25.87
CA ALA A 349 -0.41 12.72 -25.78
C ALA A 349 -1.30 12.93 -27.02
N GLU A 350 -1.38 14.16 -27.53
CA GLU A 350 -2.17 14.49 -28.73
C GLU A 350 -1.75 13.68 -29.97
N SER A 351 -0.47 13.32 -30.07
CA SER A 351 0.07 12.51 -31.18
C SER A 351 -0.05 10.99 -30.94
N MET A 352 -0.20 10.57 -29.68
CA MET A 352 -0.25 9.15 -29.30
C MET A 352 -1.69 8.62 -29.22
N ILE A 353 -2.64 9.42 -28.74
CA ILE A 353 -4.06 9.03 -28.63
C ILE A 353 -4.63 8.53 -29.97
N PRO A 354 -4.37 9.17 -31.13
CA PRO A 354 -4.88 8.69 -32.42
C PRO A 354 -4.32 7.32 -32.86
N LYS A 355 -3.29 6.80 -32.19
CA LYS A 355 -2.71 5.47 -32.46
C LYS A 355 -3.45 4.35 -31.71
N LEU A 356 -4.36 4.67 -30.79
CA LEU A 356 -5.19 3.70 -30.09
C LEU A 356 -6.22 3.08 -31.04
N PRO A 357 -6.68 1.84 -30.80
CA PRO A 357 -7.45 1.07 -31.76
C PRO A 357 -8.93 1.46 -31.83
N TRP A 358 -9.28 2.73 -31.61
CA TRP A 358 -10.64 3.25 -31.76
C TRP A 358 -10.66 4.58 -32.50
N SER A 359 -11.79 4.91 -33.13
CA SER A 359 -11.93 6.17 -33.85
C SER A 359 -12.12 7.35 -32.90
N LYS A 360 -11.94 8.57 -33.42
CA LYS A 360 -12.16 9.82 -32.69
C LYS A 360 -13.57 9.94 -32.09
N GLU A 361 -14.56 9.26 -32.68
CA GLU A 361 -15.94 9.26 -32.18
C GLU A 361 -16.09 8.58 -30.80
N PHE A 362 -15.14 7.71 -30.44
CA PHE A 362 -15.07 7.03 -29.14
C PHE A 362 -13.98 7.61 -28.22
N GLU A 363 -13.43 8.77 -28.56
CA GLU A 363 -12.44 9.51 -27.80
C GLU A 363 -13.01 10.84 -27.30
N LYS A 364 -12.46 11.37 -26.20
CA LYS A 364 -12.86 12.67 -25.65
C LYS A 364 -12.61 13.78 -26.67
N ASP A 365 -13.47 14.80 -26.65
CA ASP A 365 -13.36 15.92 -27.59
C ASP A 365 -12.12 16.78 -27.29
N GLU A 366 -11.76 16.89 -26.01
CA GLU A 366 -10.54 17.53 -25.51
C GLU A 366 -9.84 16.60 -24.50
N PHE A 367 -8.51 16.47 -24.63
CA PHE A 367 -7.70 15.76 -23.65
C PHE A 367 -7.41 16.66 -22.45
N LEU A 368 -7.84 16.24 -21.26
CA LEU A 368 -7.55 16.93 -20.01
C LEU A 368 -6.42 16.19 -19.31
N SER A 369 -5.23 16.79 -19.26
CA SER A 369 -4.08 16.19 -18.58
C SER A 369 -4.35 16.10 -17.07
N PRO A 370 -4.22 14.92 -16.46
CA PRO A 370 -4.16 14.80 -15.00
C PRO A 370 -2.87 15.42 -14.46
N ASP A 371 -2.92 15.92 -13.22
CA ASP A 371 -1.73 16.25 -12.43
C ASP A 371 -1.17 14.92 -11.89
N PHE A 372 0.03 14.53 -12.32
CA PHE A 372 0.60 13.23 -11.99
C PHE A 372 1.98 13.38 -11.34
N THR A 373 2.07 12.99 -10.07
CA THR A 373 3.31 13.07 -9.28
C THR A 373 3.71 11.68 -8.82
N SER A 374 4.89 11.21 -9.26
CA SER A 374 5.51 9.99 -8.71
C SER A 374 6.32 10.35 -7.49
N LEU A 375 6.15 9.59 -6.41
CA LEU A 375 6.81 9.85 -5.14
C LEU A 375 7.77 8.73 -4.76
N GLU A 376 8.89 9.12 -4.16
CA GLU A 376 9.90 8.22 -3.61
C GLU A 376 9.89 8.41 -2.09
N VAL A 377 9.48 7.37 -1.37
CA VAL A 377 9.33 7.40 0.08
C VAL A 377 10.69 7.57 0.74
N LEU A 378 10.85 8.61 1.55
CA LEU A 378 12.01 8.82 2.42
C LEU A 378 11.84 8.05 3.73
N SER A 379 10.66 8.15 4.32
CA SER A 379 10.30 7.47 5.55
C SER A 379 8.81 7.17 5.56
N PHE A 380 8.44 6.00 6.07
CA PHE A 380 7.08 5.56 6.33
C PHE A 380 7.03 4.82 7.66
N ALA A 381 6.33 5.37 8.65
CA ALA A 381 6.06 4.71 9.91
C ALA A 381 4.65 4.10 9.87
N GLY A 382 4.52 2.82 10.23
CA GLY A 382 3.26 2.08 10.21
C GLY A 382 3.50 0.57 10.25
N SER A 383 2.43 -0.22 10.14
CA SER A 383 2.49 -1.70 10.13
C SER A 383 2.85 -2.32 8.77
N GLY A 384 2.91 -1.50 7.72
CA GLY A 384 3.35 -1.86 6.38
C GLY A 384 3.47 -0.63 5.49
N ILE A 385 4.21 -0.75 4.39
CA ILE A 385 4.31 0.33 3.40
C ILE A 385 3.45 -0.04 2.18
N PRO A 386 2.43 0.76 1.84
CA PRO A 386 1.58 0.47 0.68
C PRO A 386 2.31 0.77 -0.63
N ALA A 387 1.80 0.26 -1.74
CA ALA A 387 2.30 0.60 -3.08
C ALA A 387 1.78 1.97 -3.56
N GLY A 388 0.64 2.41 -3.04
CA GLY A 388 -0.01 3.66 -3.37
C GLY A 388 -1.13 3.97 -2.38
N ILE A 389 -1.56 5.24 -2.34
CA ILE A 389 -2.46 5.77 -1.32
C ILE A 389 -3.47 6.73 -1.98
N ASN A 390 -4.71 6.71 -1.50
CA ASN A 390 -5.76 7.66 -1.85
C ASN A 390 -6.35 8.27 -0.59
N ILE A 391 -6.06 9.54 -0.31
CA ILE A 391 -6.39 10.22 0.95
C ILE A 391 -6.81 11.68 0.69
N PRO A 392 -7.45 12.39 1.65
CA PRO A 392 -7.87 11.92 2.97
C PRO A 392 -9.04 10.94 2.95
N ASN A 393 -9.22 10.19 4.05
CA ASN A 393 -10.32 9.25 4.27
C ASN A 393 -11.67 9.92 4.66
N TYR A 394 -11.77 11.24 4.52
CA TYR A 394 -12.96 12.02 4.89
C TYR A 394 -13.87 12.30 3.68
N ASP A 395 -15.00 11.61 3.59
CA ASP A 395 -15.93 11.74 2.46
C ASP A 395 -16.44 13.17 2.24
N ASP A 396 -16.67 13.93 3.31
CA ASP A 396 -17.10 15.33 3.20
C ASP A 396 -16.04 16.19 2.50
N ILE A 397 -14.76 15.97 2.79
CA ILE A 397 -13.65 16.64 2.10
C ILE A 397 -13.51 16.12 0.66
N ARG A 398 -13.53 14.80 0.46
CA ARG A 398 -13.36 14.16 -0.85
C ARG A 398 -14.40 14.64 -1.87
N GLN A 399 -15.65 14.76 -1.43
CA GLN A 399 -16.77 15.12 -2.29
C GLN A 399 -16.85 16.62 -2.57
N SER A 400 -16.49 17.47 -1.60
CA SER A 400 -16.67 18.92 -1.71
C SER A 400 -15.41 19.71 -2.06
N GLU A 401 -14.22 19.19 -1.72
CA GLU A 401 -12.95 19.91 -1.87
C GLU A 401 -11.93 19.14 -2.72
N GLY A 402 -11.85 17.81 -2.59
CA GLY A 402 -11.00 16.94 -3.39
C GLY A 402 -10.13 15.98 -2.57
N PHE A 403 -9.22 15.30 -3.26
CA PHE A 403 -8.32 14.29 -2.70
C PHE A 403 -7.01 14.24 -3.51
N LYS A 404 -6.02 13.47 -3.07
CA LYS A 404 -4.81 13.15 -3.86
C LYS A 404 -4.63 11.65 -3.97
N ASN A 405 -4.06 11.23 -5.10
CA ASN A 405 -3.55 9.88 -5.32
C ASN A 405 -2.04 9.94 -5.32
N VAL A 406 -1.41 8.95 -4.69
CA VAL A 406 0.04 8.84 -4.59
C VAL A 406 0.46 7.44 -5.01
N SER A 407 1.42 7.34 -5.92
CA SER A 407 2.13 6.11 -6.25
C SER A 407 3.53 6.14 -5.63
N LEU A 408 3.90 5.08 -4.90
CA LEU A 408 5.15 4.98 -4.14
C LEU A 408 6.17 4.17 -4.94
N GLY A 409 6.94 4.89 -5.75
CA GLY A 409 7.84 4.36 -6.78
C GLY A 409 8.89 3.37 -6.25
N ASN A 410 9.68 3.82 -5.27
CA ASN A 410 10.72 3.01 -4.64
C ASN A 410 10.18 1.85 -3.79
N VAL A 411 8.91 1.88 -3.38
CA VAL A 411 8.27 0.72 -2.72
C VAL A 411 7.98 -0.35 -3.75
N LEU A 412 7.46 0.04 -4.91
CA LEU A 412 7.16 -0.85 -6.04
C LEU A 412 8.44 -1.46 -6.63
N SER A 413 9.53 -0.69 -6.74
CA SER A 413 10.80 -1.15 -7.31
C SER A 413 11.74 -1.80 -6.30
N ALA A 414 11.45 -1.76 -4.99
CA ALA A 414 12.30 -2.37 -3.98
C ALA A 414 12.41 -3.89 -4.19
N LYS A 415 13.63 -4.41 -4.15
CA LYS A 415 13.95 -5.82 -4.43
C LYS A 415 14.92 -6.35 -3.39
N ALA A 416 14.78 -7.63 -3.07
CA ALA A 416 15.83 -8.34 -2.33
C ALA A 416 16.95 -8.70 -3.32
N PRO A 417 18.24 -8.66 -2.91
CA PRO A 417 19.37 -9.00 -3.78
C PRO A 417 19.23 -10.36 -4.47
N ASP A 418 18.75 -11.37 -3.74
CA ASP A 418 18.53 -12.74 -4.23
C ASP A 418 17.04 -13.06 -4.44
N GLU A 419 16.22 -12.05 -4.77
CA GLU A 419 14.78 -12.25 -5.00
C GLU A 419 14.58 -13.30 -6.10
N LYS A 420 14.02 -14.46 -5.73
CA LYS A 420 13.61 -15.45 -6.73
C LYS A 420 12.53 -14.82 -7.60
N ILE A 421 12.68 -14.98 -8.91
CA ILE A 421 11.69 -14.52 -9.89
C ILE A 421 11.05 -15.75 -10.54
N PRO A 422 10.04 -16.37 -9.89
CA PRO A 422 9.33 -17.51 -10.46
C PRO A 422 8.76 -17.21 -11.86
N PHE A 423 8.65 -18.28 -12.65
CA PHE A 423 8.03 -18.30 -13.99
C PHE A 423 8.79 -17.58 -15.11
N ILE A 424 10.00 -17.08 -14.83
CA ILE A 424 10.92 -16.53 -15.84
C ILE A 424 11.95 -17.60 -16.19
N ALA A 425 12.22 -17.79 -17.47
CA ALA A 425 13.25 -18.72 -17.93
C ALA A 425 14.65 -18.18 -17.60
N GLU A 426 15.60 -19.08 -17.35
CA GLU A 426 16.99 -18.71 -17.02
C GLU A 426 17.63 -17.82 -18.11
N GLU A 427 17.30 -18.08 -19.38
CA GLU A 427 17.78 -17.32 -20.54
C GLU A 427 17.27 -15.87 -20.57
N ASP A 428 16.14 -15.59 -19.94
CA ASP A 428 15.52 -14.25 -19.91
C ASP A 428 15.82 -13.50 -18.60
N LEU A 429 16.40 -14.17 -17.60
CA LEU A 429 16.51 -13.66 -16.24
C LEU A 429 17.38 -12.41 -16.15
N GLU A 430 18.51 -12.37 -16.88
CA GLU A 430 19.42 -11.21 -16.89
C GLU A 430 18.73 -9.96 -17.45
N ILE A 431 18.08 -10.08 -18.61
CA ILE A 431 17.34 -8.98 -19.25
C ILE A 431 16.18 -8.54 -18.35
N TYR A 432 15.40 -9.50 -17.84
CA TYR A 432 14.26 -9.23 -16.98
C TYR A 432 14.67 -8.50 -15.70
N GLN A 433 15.73 -8.95 -15.01
CA GLN A 433 16.22 -8.31 -13.80
C GLN A 433 16.65 -6.87 -14.03
N LYS A 434 17.36 -6.62 -15.13
CA LYS A 434 17.88 -5.31 -15.51
C LYS A 434 16.77 -4.33 -15.90
N TYR A 435 15.79 -4.78 -16.67
CA TYR A 435 14.83 -3.89 -17.32
C TYR A 435 13.40 -3.90 -16.76
N ARG A 436 13.05 -4.79 -15.81
CA ARG A 436 11.69 -4.83 -15.22
C ARG A 436 11.23 -3.52 -14.55
N ASP A 437 12.11 -2.75 -13.91
CA ASP A 437 11.71 -1.47 -13.29
C ASP A 437 11.53 -0.36 -14.33
N PRO A 438 12.48 -0.14 -15.27
CA PRO A 438 12.25 0.72 -16.43
C PRO A 438 10.96 0.40 -17.19
N ALA A 439 10.72 -0.89 -17.45
CA ALA A 439 9.53 -1.36 -18.15
C ALA A 439 8.24 -1.04 -17.37
N PHE A 440 8.26 -1.29 -16.05
CA PHE A 440 7.14 -0.96 -15.18
C PHE A 440 6.88 0.55 -15.09
N GLU A 441 7.93 1.37 -15.14
CA GLU A 441 7.79 2.83 -15.16
C GLU A 441 7.14 3.35 -16.45
N VAL A 442 7.57 2.86 -17.60
CA VAL A 442 6.92 3.14 -18.90
C VAL A 442 5.45 2.70 -18.83
N GLN A 443 5.20 1.48 -18.32
CA GLN A 443 3.86 0.93 -18.21
C GLN A 443 2.96 1.81 -17.33
N VAL A 444 3.39 2.20 -16.13
CA VAL A 444 2.62 3.06 -15.22
C VAL A 444 2.36 4.44 -15.86
N GLY A 445 3.37 5.05 -16.46
CA GLY A 445 3.20 6.35 -17.13
C GLY A 445 2.11 6.33 -18.20
N ILE A 446 2.13 5.32 -19.06
CA ILE A 446 1.12 5.15 -20.11
C ILE A 446 -0.23 4.75 -19.50
N HIS A 447 -0.26 3.79 -18.57
CA HIS A 447 -1.47 3.27 -17.92
C HIS A 447 -2.30 4.40 -17.30
N GLU A 448 -1.65 5.27 -16.54
CA GLU A 448 -2.32 6.32 -15.79
C GLU A 448 -2.73 7.48 -16.71
N LEU A 449 -1.81 7.95 -17.56
CA LEU A 449 -2.05 9.13 -18.40
C LEU A 449 -2.89 8.80 -19.63
N LEU A 450 -2.51 7.78 -20.38
CA LEU A 450 -3.10 7.42 -21.67
C LEU A 450 -4.05 6.22 -21.57
N GLY A 451 -3.95 5.40 -20.53
CA GLY A 451 -4.96 4.40 -20.19
C GLY A 451 -6.20 5.09 -19.63
N HIS A 452 -6.23 5.39 -18.32
CA HIS A 452 -7.39 6.01 -17.67
C HIS A 452 -7.77 7.38 -18.24
N GLY A 453 -6.80 8.16 -18.72
CA GLY A 453 -7.05 9.50 -19.28
C GLY A 453 -7.77 9.50 -20.64
N THR A 454 -7.82 8.37 -21.36
CA THR A 454 -8.44 8.28 -22.69
C THR A 454 -9.79 7.60 -22.69
N GLY A 455 -10.56 7.86 -23.74
CA GLY A 455 -11.83 7.23 -24.01
C GLY A 455 -13.05 8.06 -23.62
N LYS A 456 -14.03 8.09 -24.51
CA LYS A 456 -15.33 8.75 -24.29
C LYS A 456 -16.39 7.75 -23.91
N LEU A 457 -17.21 8.09 -22.91
CA LEU A 457 -18.48 7.42 -22.67
C LEU A 457 -19.53 8.13 -23.53
N LEU A 458 -20.30 7.39 -24.32
CA LEU A 458 -21.43 7.92 -25.08
C LEU A 458 -22.63 8.00 -24.14
N GLN A 459 -23.14 9.20 -23.91
CA GLN A 459 -24.12 9.45 -22.85
C GLN A 459 -25.23 10.40 -23.28
N GLU A 460 -26.42 10.18 -22.72
CA GLU A 460 -27.46 11.18 -22.58
C GLU A 460 -27.18 12.03 -21.33
N THR A 461 -26.61 13.22 -21.53
CA THR A 461 -26.11 14.07 -20.43
C THR A 461 -27.22 14.78 -19.69
N SER A 462 -28.34 15.04 -20.38
CA SER A 462 -29.61 15.48 -19.80
C SER A 462 -30.74 14.99 -20.71
N PRO A 463 -32.01 14.99 -20.27
CA PRO A 463 -33.11 14.46 -21.09
C PRO A 463 -33.13 15.06 -22.50
N GLY A 464 -32.90 14.21 -23.51
CA GLY A 464 -32.85 14.60 -24.93
C GLY A 464 -31.55 15.25 -25.41
N THR A 465 -30.54 15.41 -24.56
CA THR A 465 -29.22 15.96 -24.91
C THR A 465 -28.15 14.87 -24.85
N PHE A 466 -27.39 14.71 -25.93
CA PHE A 466 -26.38 13.67 -26.08
C PHE A 466 -25.00 14.29 -26.29
N ASN A 467 -23.96 13.66 -25.76
CA ASN A 467 -22.57 14.07 -26.03
C ASN A 467 -22.01 13.48 -27.35
N PHE A 468 -22.88 12.91 -28.18
CA PHE A 468 -22.59 12.34 -29.50
C PHE A 468 -23.77 12.59 -30.45
N ASP A 469 -23.57 12.47 -31.75
CA ASP A 469 -24.65 12.62 -32.72
C ASP A 469 -25.58 11.39 -32.71
N LYS A 470 -26.71 11.51 -32.02
CA LYS A 470 -27.70 10.42 -31.96
C LYS A 470 -28.44 10.19 -33.28
N SER A 471 -28.48 11.18 -34.17
CA SER A 471 -29.14 11.05 -35.47
C SER A 471 -28.28 10.31 -36.49
N SER A 472 -26.96 10.38 -36.32
CA SER A 472 -25.95 9.62 -37.05
C SER A 472 -24.94 9.01 -36.06
N PRO A 473 -25.35 7.97 -35.30
CA PRO A 473 -24.52 7.43 -34.24
C PRO A 473 -23.22 6.81 -34.78
N PRO A 474 -22.14 6.82 -34.00
CA PRO A 474 -20.87 6.22 -34.40
C PRO A 474 -21.03 4.77 -34.85
N ILE A 475 -20.17 4.32 -35.77
CA ILE A 475 -20.14 2.92 -36.21
C ILE A 475 -19.22 2.11 -35.29
N SER A 476 -19.72 1.02 -34.72
CA SER A 476 -18.91 0.10 -33.93
C SER A 476 -17.85 -0.57 -34.81
N PRO A 477 -16.55 -0.51 -34.46
CA PRO A 477 -15.51 -1.24 -35.18
C PRO A 477 -15.55 -2.76 -34.90
N ILE A 478 -16.41 -3.23 -33.99
CA ILE A 478 -16.57 -4.66 -33.65
C ILE A 478 -17.66 -5.30 -34.50
N THR A 479 -18.77 -4.57 -34.74
CA THR A 479 -19.97 -5.12 -35.38
C THR A 479 -20.27 -4.52 -36.74
N ASP A 480 -19.51 -3.51 -37.17
CA ASP A 480 -19.74 -2.71 -38.38
C ASP A 480 -21.15 -2.12 -38.48
N LYS A 481 -21.76 -1.84 -37.32
CA LYS A 481 -23.13 -1.31 -37.21
C LYS A 481 -23.17 -0.04 -36.35
N PRO A 482 -24.14 0.86 -36.59
CA PRO A 482 -24.32 2.03 -35.75
C PRO A 482 -24.62 1.63 -34.29
N ILE A 483 -24.06 2.40 -33.34
CA ILE A 483 -24.26 2.17 -31.91
C ILE A 483 -25.73 2.36 -31.51
N THR A 484 -26.27 1.41 -30.74
CA THR A 484 -27.66 1.42 -30.25
C THR A 484 -27.78 1.61 -28.74
N THR A 485 -26.69 1.46 -28.00
CA THR A 485 -26.63 1.59 -26.53
C THR A 485 -25.77 2.78 -26.13
N TYR A 486 -26.07 3.35 -24.96
CA TYR A 486 -25.38 4.52 -24.40
C TYR A 486 -25.85 4.70 -22.94
N TYR A 487 -25.04 5.36 -22.11
CA TYR A 487 -25.39 5.65 -20.71
C TYR A 487 -26.57 6.64 -20.63
N LYS A 488 -27.56 6.32 -19.81
CA LYS A 488 -28.71 7.19 -19.54
C LYS A 488 -28.34 8.28 -18.54
N VAL A 489 -29.23 9.25 -18.39
CA VAL A 489 -29.08 10.34 -17.42
C VAL A 489 -28.88 9.77 -16.02
N GLY A 490 -27.74 10.10 -15.40
CA GLY A 490 -27.36 9.65 -14.06
C GLY A 490 -26.65 8.29 -14.00
N GLU A 491 -26.56 7.55 -15.11
CA GLU A 491 -25.76 6.33 -15.18
C GLU A 491 -24.26 6.66 -15.30
N THR A 492 -23.45 5.84 -14.64
CA THR A 492 -21.99 5.90 -14.66
C THR A 492 -21.43 4.56 -15.13
N TRP A 493 -20.15 4.54 -15.52
CA TRP A 493 -19.41 3.29 -15.78
C TRP A 493 -19.62 2.26 -14.66
N GLY A 494 -19.39 2.67 -13.41
CA GLY A 494 -19.50 1.80 -12.24
C GLY A 494 -20.93 1.31 -11.99
N SER A 495 -21.95 2.15 -12.18
CA SER A 495 -23.34 1.74 -11.95
C SER A 495 -23.84 0.75 -13.00
N VAL A 496 -23.36 0.84 -14.24
CA VAL A 496 -23.79 -0.04 -15.35
C VAL A 496 -23.05 -1.38 -15.31
N PHE A 497 -21.72 -1.37 -15.14
CA PHE A 497 -20.90 -2.59 -15.19
C PHE A 497 -20.74 -3.27 -13.81
N GLY A 498 -21.16 -2.61 -12.73
CA GLY A 498 -21.23 -3.19 -11.39
C GLY A 498 -19.89 -3.73 -10.91
N SER A 499 -19.87 -4.97 -10.42
CA SER A 499 -18.71 -5.54 -9.72
C SER A 499 -17.48 -5.78 -10.59
N ILE A 500 -17.60 -5.80 -11.91
CA ILE A 500 -16.44 -5.98 -12.80
C ILE A 500 -15.82 -4.65 -13.23
N ALA A 501 -16.49 -3.52 -12.99
CA ALA A 501 -16.12 -2.22 -13.54
C ALA A 501 -14.67 -1.81 -13.21
N SER A 502 -14.22 -2.05 -11.97
CA SER A 502 -12.85 -1.72 -11.57
C SER A 502 -11.83 -2.58 -12.34
N SER A 503 -11.92 -3.91 -12.23
CA SER A 503 -10.95 -4.81 -12.89
C SER A 503 -10.94 -4.65 -14.41
N TYR A 504 -12.12 -4.47 -15.01
CA TYR A 504 -12.25 -4.24 -16.44
C TYR A 504 -11.52 -2.96 -16.86
N GLU A 505 -11.65 -1.89 -16.08
CA GLU A 505 -10.96 -0.63 -16.36
C GLU A 505 -9.45 -0.75 -16.21
N GLU A 506 -8.97 -1.46 -15.18
CA GLU A 506 -7.53 -1.78 -15.04
C GLU A 506 -7.04 -2.56 -16.26
N CYS A 507 -7.80 -3.56 -16.71
CA CYS A 507 -7.45 -4.34 -17.90
C CYS A 507 -7.35 -3.47 -19.15
N ARG A 508 -8.28 -2.53 -19.33
CA ARG A 508 -8.23 -1.58 -20.44
C ARG A 508 -6.99 -0.70 -20.36
N ALA A 509 -6.69 -0.11 -19.20
CA ALA A 509 -5.54 0.77 -19.00
C ALA A 509 -4.19 0.03 -19.17
N GLU A 510 -4.07 -1.17 -18.61
CA GLU A 510 -2.91 -2.06 -18.82
C GLU A 510 -2.74 -2.42 -20.31
N CYS A 511 -3.84 -2.70 -21.04
CA CYS A 511 -3.76 -2.96 -22.49
C CYS A 511 -3.33 -1.71 -23.28
N VAL A 512 -3.74 -0.51 -22.90
CA VAL A 512 -3.24 0.74 -23.51
C VAL A 512 -1.73 0.86 -23.29
N ALA A 513 -1.25 0.58 -22.07
CA ALA A 513 0.17 0.56 -21.76
C ALA A 513 0.94 -0.42 -22.65
N MET A 514 0.45 -1.65 -22.78
CA MET A 514 1.07 -2.66 -23.64
C MET A 514 1.08 -2.22 -25.12
N ALA A 515 -0.04 -1.73 -25.64
CA ALA A 515 -0.15 -1.31 -27.05
C ALA A 515 0.77 -0.13 -27.40
N LEU A 516 0.76 0.92 -26.57
CA LEU A 516 1.54 2.13 -26.83
C LEU A 516 3.02 1.97 -26.46
N SER A 517 3.39 1.06 -25.55
CA SER A 517 4.81 0.76 -25.28
C SER A 517 5.57 0.25 -26.51
N CYS A 518 4.85 -0.29 -27.51
CA CYS A 518 5.42 -0.67 -28.80
C CYS A 518 5.79 0.53 -29.70
N ASP A 519 5.48 1.76 -29.29
CA ASP A 519 5.89 2.99 -29.96
C ASP A 519 7.23 3.48 -29.41
N PHE A 520 8.28 3.38 -30.20
CA PHE A 520 9.64 3.66 -29.74
C PHE A 520 9.86 5.16 -29.43
N GLU A 521 9.04 6.08 -29.94
CA GLU A 521 9.09 7.48 -29.49
C GLU A 521 8.64 7.62 -28.03
N ILE A 522 7.75 6.76 -27.53
CA ILE A 522 7.42 6.73 -26.10
C ILE A 522 8.62 6.21 -25.31
N LEU A 523 9.27 5.12 -25.74
CA LEU A 523 10.45 4.59 -25.05
C LEU A 523 11.58 5.64 -24.96
N LYS A 524 11.76 6.44 -26.01
CA LYS A 524 12.68 7.58 -26.05
C LYS A 524 12.30 8.70 -25.06
N ILE A 525 11.01 9.01 -24.89
CA ILE A 525 10.55 9.97 -23.86
C ILE A 525 11.01 9.53 -22.47
N PHE A 526 11.01 8.22 -22.21
CA PHE A 526 11.52 7.63 -20.97
C PHE A 526 13.05 7.40 -20.96
N GLY A 527 13.76 7.85 -22.00
CA GLY A 527 15.21 7.84 -22.07
C GLY A 527 15.84 6.59 -22.69
N PHE A 528 15.05 5.73 -23.35
CA PHE A 528 15.53 4.49 -23.96
C PHE A 528 15.56 4.57 -25.49
N GLY A 529 16.75 4.42 -26.07
CA GLY A 529 16.94 4.53 -27.52
C GLY A 529 16.74 5.95 -28.07
N ASP A 530 16.63 6.07 -29.39
CA ASP A 530 16.48 7.36 -30.09
C ASP A 530 15.10 7.56 -30.76
N GLY A 531 14.19 6.60 -30.58
CA GLY A 531 12.88 6.55 -31.21
C GLY A 531 12.81 5.63 -32.44
N THR A 532 13.94 5.17 -32.95
CA THR A 532 13.98 4.21 -34.07
C THR A 532 13.57 2.82 -33.57
N PRO A 533 12.65 2.12 -34.26
CA PRO A 533 12.28 0.75 -33.92
C PRO A 533 13.48 -0.22 -34.04
N ASP A 534 13.94 -0.71 -32.90
CA ASP A 534 14.99 -1.72 -32.78
C ASP A 534 14.68 -2.65 -31.61
N MET A 535 14.14 -3.83 -31.93
CA MET A 535 13.81 -4.83 -30.90
C MET A 535 15.06 -5.45 -30.27
N ASP A 536 16.23 -5.37 -30.88
CA ASP A 536 17.48 -5.95 -30.35
C ASP A 536 18.33 -4.94 -29.57
N GLY A 537 17.95 -3.66 -29.58
CA GLY A 537 18.54 -2.59 -28.78
C GLY A 537 17.93 -2.46 -27.38
N GLU A 538 18.42 -1.48 -26.62
CA GLU A 538 18.00 -1.23 -25.23
C GLU A 538 16.50 -0.94 -25.09
N ALA A 539 15.92 -0.16 -26.01
CA ALA A 539 14.47 0.09 -26.03
C ALA A 539 13.68 -1.22 -26.25
N GLY A 540 14.20 -2.11 -27.10
CA GLY A 540 13.65 -3.44 -27.31
C GLY A 540 13.79 -4.37 -26.10
N ASP A 541 14.86 -4.27 -25.31
CA ASP A 541 15.01 -4.97 -24.03
C ASP A 541 13.96 -4.51 -23.01
N VAL A 542 13.73 -3.19 -22.89
CA VAL A 542 12.69 -2.62 -22.02
C VAL A 542 11.31 -3.11 -22.42
N LEU A 543 11.00 -3.08 -23.72
CA LEU A 543 9.73 -3.55 -24.25
C LEU A 543 9.54 -5.06 -24.04
N TYR A 544 10.60 -5.86 -24.24
CA TYR A 544 10.58 -7.28 -23.94
C TYR A 544 10.29 -7.56 -22.46
N ALA A 545 10.98 -6.86 -21.56
CA ALA A 545 10.76 -6.98 -20.12
C ALA A 545 9.34 -6.54 -19.71
N ALA A 546 8.73 -5.56 -20.39
CA ALA A 546 7.34 -5.15 -20.15
C ALA A 546 6.35 -6.28 -20.47
N TYR A 547 6.44 -6.86 -21.67
CA TYR A 547 5.56 -7.97 -22.08
C TYR A 547 5.75 -9.22 -21.24
N LEU A 548 7.00 -9.57 -20.93
CA LEU A 548 7.31 -10.69 -20.05
C LEU A 548 6.80 -10.44 -18.62
N SER A 549 6.89 -9.20 -18.11
CA SER A 549 6.34 -8.82 -16.80
C SER A 549 4.83 -8.96 -16.74
N MET A 550 4.11 -8.51 -17.77
CA MET A 550 2.66 -8.64 -17.86
C MET A 550 2.23 -10.12 -17.85
N ALA A 551 2.89 -10.95 -18.65
CA ALA A 551 2.61 -12.39 -18.71
C ALA A 551 2.89 -13.07 -17.35
N ARG A 552 4.05 -12.77 -16.74
CA ARG A 552 4.41 -13.25 -15.40
C ARG A 552 3.39 -12.84 -14.34
N ALA A 553 3.00 -11.57 -14.34
CA ALA A 553 2.03 -11.06 -13.39
C ALA A 553 0.67 -11.75 -13.55
N GLY A 554 0.27 -12.09 -14.77
CA GLY A 554 -0.94 -12.88 -15.02
C GLY A 554 -0.91 -14.26 -14.37
N ILE A 555 0.20 -15.00 -14.43
CA ILE A 555 0.32 -16.30 -13.74
C ILE A 555 0.32 -16.10 -12.22
N ALA A 556 1.20 -15.21 -11.74
CA ALA A 556 1.37 -14.97 -10.30
C ALA A 556 0.05 -14.50 -9.63
N SER A 557 -0.83 -13.86 -10.38
CA SER A 557 -2.14 -13.39 -9.91
C SER A 557 -3.04 -14.51 -9.37
N LEU A 558 -2.84 -15.77 -9.77
CA LEU A 558 -3.62 -16.91 -9.26
C LEU A 558 -3.48 -17.11 -7.74
N GLU A 559 -2.43 -16.56 -7.12
CA GLU A 559 -2.33 -16.47 -5.65
C GLU A 559 -3.55 -15.76 -5.05
N LEU A 560 -4.07 -14.75 -5.75
CA LEU A 560 -5.16 -13.87 -5.32
C LEU A 560 -6.54 -14.32 -5.83
N TRP A 561 -6.64 -15.49 -6.46
CA TRP A 561 -7.92 -16.11 -6.80
C TRP A 561 -8.31 -17.16 -5.75
N ASP A 562 -9.56 -17.10 -5.28
CA ASP A 562 -10.11 -18.04 -4.31
C ASP A 562 -10.89 -19.17 -5.01
N PRO A 563 -10.43 -20.45 -4.92
CA PRO A 563 -11.08 -21.57 -5.58
C PRO A 563 -12.47 -21.89 -5.06
N LYS A 564 -12.77 -21.55 -3.80
CA LYS A 564 -14.07 -21.87 -3.18
C LYS A 564 -15.18 -20.96 -3.68
N SER A 565 -14.95 -19.65 -3.64
CA SER A 565 -15.90 -18.64 -4.10
C SER A 565 -15.80 -18.35 -5.60
N ARG A 566 -14.71 -18.79 -6.25
CA ARG A 566 -14.35 -18.50 -7.65
C ARG A 566 -14.26 -17.00 -7.92
N LYS A 567 -13.77 -16.25 -6.93
CA LYS A 567 -13.62 -14.79 -7.01
C LYS A 567 -12.16 -14.39 -7.00
N TRP A 568 -11.88 -13.32 -7.74
CA TRP A 568 -10.62 -12.60 -7.66
C TRP A 568 -10.62 -11.66 -6.46
N GLY A 569 -9.53 -11.68 -5.70
CA GLY A 569 -9.32 -10.81 -4.53
C GLY A 569 -8.70 -9.45 -4.86
N GLN A 570 -8.28 -9.21 -6.11
CA GLN A 570 -7.61 -7.97 -6.52
C GLN A 570 -7.86 -7.69 -8.01
N ALA A 571 -8.28 -6.46 -8.33
CA ALA A 571 -8.77 -6.04 -9.66
C ALA A 571 -7.71 -6.07 -10.78
N HIS A 572 -6.50 -5.55 -10.54
CA HIS A 572 -5.38 -5.61 -11.48
C HIS A 572 -4.91 -7.05 -11.72
N SER A 573 -5.02 -7.92 -10.72
CA SER A 573 -4.56 -9.31 -10.80
C SER A 573 -5.48 -10.11 -11.72
N GLN A 574 -6.79 -9.88 -11.58
CA GLN A 574 -7.79 -10.37 -12.54
C GLN A 574 -7.52 -9.85 -13.96
N ALA A 575 -7.22 -8.55 -14.12
CA ALA A 575 -6.89 -7.94 -15.40
C ALA A 575 -5.62 -8.50 -16.03
N ARG A 576 -4.55 -8.67 -15.26
CA ARG A 576 -3.28 -9.24 -15.74
C ARG A 576 -3.43 -10.70 -16.15
N PHE A 577 -4.28 -11.46 -15.44
CA PHE A 577 -4.61 -12.81 -15.85
C PHE A 577 -5.36 -12.85 -17.20
N SER A 578 -6.32 -11.94 -17.44
CA SER A 578 -6.99 -11.88 -18.74
C SER A 578 -6.07 -11.43 -19.87
N ILE A 579 -5.13 -10.51 -19.60
CA ILE A 579 -4.11 -10.10 -20.58
C ILE A 579 -3.15 -11.27 -20.88
N LEU A 580 -2.75 -12.05 -19.89
CA LEU A 580 -2.00 -13.28 -20.12
C LEU A 580 -2.80 -14.25 -21.02
N LYS A 581 -4.09 -14.46 -20.77
CA LYS A 581 -4.92 -15.28 -21.67
C LYS A 581 -4.95 -14.72 -23.08
N CYS A 582 -5.07 -13.40 -23.23
CA CYS A 582 -4.96 -12.72 -24.54
C CYS A 582 -3.62 -13.01 -25.23
N PHE A 583 -2.50 -13.03 -24.50
CA PHE A 583 -1.20 -13.40 -25.06
C PHE A 583 -1.16 -14.88 -25.48
N LEU A 584 -1.67 -15.79 -24.65
CA LEU A 584 -1.67 -17.22 -24.92
C LEU A 584 -2.60 -17.61 -26.09
N GLU A 585 -3.69 -16.87 -26.28
CA GLU A 585 -4.66 -17.06 -27.37
C GLU A 585 -4.27 -16.33 -28.65
N SER A 586 -3.15 -15.59 -28.65
CA SER A 586 -2.69 -14.86 -29.83
C SER A 586 -2.27 -15.79 -30.97
N GLU A 587 -2.38 -15.28 -32.19
CA GLU A 587 -1.92 -15.97 -33.40
C GLU A 587 -0.38 -16.16 -33.38
N ASP A 588 0.12 -17.09 -34.20
CA ASP A 588 1.56 -17.31 -34.42
C ASP A 588 2.38 -17.73 -33.18
N GLU A 589 1.74 -18.29 -32.15
CA GLU A 589 2.39 -18.78 -30.92
C GLU A 589 3.29 -17.71 -30.25
N PHE A 590 2.80 -16.46 -30.15
CA PHE A 590 3.57 -15.37 -29.55
C PHE A 590 3.89 -15.60 -28.06
N CYS A 591 2.99 -16.22 -27.29
CA CYS A 591 3.22 -16.55 -25.88
C CYS A 591 2.78 -17.97 -25.56
N ARG A 592 3.53 -18.67 -24.71
CA ARG A 592 3.17 -20.00 -24.22
C ARG A 592 3.67 -20.27 -22.81
N LEU A 593 2.99 -21.18 -22.12
CA LEU A 593 3.50 -21.83 -20.92
C LEU A 593 4.49 -22.93 -21.34
N ASP A 594 5.71 -22.89 -20.82
CA ASP A 594 6.75 -23.89 -21.09
C ASP A 594 7.01 -24.72 -19.82
N TYR A 595 6.81 -26.02 -19.90
CA TYR A 595 7.05 -26.97 -18.81
C TYR A 595 7.19 -28.37 -19.38
N LYS A 596 7.99 -29.21 -18.72
CA LYS A 596 8.19 -30.63 -19.09
C LYS A 596 7.74 -31.56 -17.98
N ASN A 597 7.75 -31.10 -16.72
CA ASN A 597 7.39 -31.91 -15.58
C ASN A 597 5.86 -31.93 -15.39
N GLU A 598 5.30 -33.10 -15.07
CA GLU A 598 3.86 -33.25 -14.82
C GLU A 598 3.36 -32.43 -13.62
N ASP A 599 4.25 -32.17 -12.65
CA ASP A 599 3.99 -31.40 -11.43
C ASP A 599 4.22 -29.88 -11.60
N LEU A 600 4.55 -29.44 -12.82
CA LEU A 600 4.79 -28.05 -13.21
C LEU A 600 5.93 -27.36 -12.45
N SER A 601 6.83 -28.12 -11.82
CA SER A 601 7.96 -27.58 -11.06
C SER A 601 8.98 -26.80 -11.90
N ASP A 602 8.96 -26.97 -13.22
CA ASP A 602 9.80 -26.28 -14.20
C ASP A 602 9.01 -25.25 -15.03
N LEU A 603 7.82 -24.85 -14.58
CA LEU A 603 6.97 -23.91 -15.31
C LEU A 603 7.64 -22.55 -15.51
N THR A 604 7.79 -22.16 -16.77
CA THR A 604 8.19 -20.82 -17.19
C THR A 604 7.24 -20.27 -18.25
N ILE A 605 7.31 -18.97 -18.49
CA ILE A 605 6.60 -18.30 -19.56
C ILE A 605 7.58 -18.01 -20.68
N LYS A 606 7.17 -18.27 -21.92
CA LYS A 606 7.94 -17.85 -23.09
C LYS A 606 7.15 -16.85 -23.91
N VAL A 607 7.77 -15.68 -24.12
CA VAL A 607 7.30 -14.61 -25.00
C VAL A 607 8.27 -14.52 -26.17
N ASP A 608 7.77 -14.60 -27.40
CA ASP A 608 8.60 -14.45 -28.60
C ASP A 608 8.89 -12.96 -28.85
N ARG A 609 10.12 -12.55 -28.57
CA ARG A 609 10.61 -11.17 -28.71
C ARG A 609 10.32 -10.58 -30.09
N SER A 610 10.53 -11.36 -31.15
CA SER A 610 10.37 -10.90 -32.54
C SER A 610 8.91 -10.61 -32.92
N LYS A 611 7.96 -11.14 -32.15
CA LYS A 611 6.52 -11.04 -32.40
C LYS A 611 5.82 -10.00 -31.54
N ILE A 612 6.51 -9.33 -30.63
CA ILE A 612 5.91 -8.31 -29.73
C ILE A 612 5.23 -7.21 -30.54
N THR A 613 5.94 -6.57 -31.48
CA THR A 613 5.42 -5.44 -32.26
C THR A 613 4.48 -5.86 -33.40
N THR A 614 4.28 -7.17 -33.59
CA THR A 614 3.42 -7.73 -34.63
C THR A 614 2.25 -8.49 -34.01
N ALA A 615 2.34 -9.81 -33.82
CA ALA A 615 1.26 -10.65 -33.29
C ALA A 615 0.85 -10.23 -31.86
N GLY A 616 1.82 -9.92 -30.99
CA GLY A 616 1.56 -9.51 -29.61
C GLY A 616 0.77 -8.21 -29.53
N ARG A 617 1.26 -7.15 -30.19
CA ARG A 617 0.58 -5.85 -30.27
C ARG A 617 -0.80 -5.98 -30.89
N LYS A 618 -0.94 -6.71 -32.00
CA LYS A 618 -2.22 -6.93 -32.68
C LYS A 618 -3.24 -7.61 -31.76
N ALA A 619 -2.83 -8.62 -30.99
CA ALA A 619 -3.69 -9.30 -30.03
C ALA A 619 -4.16 -8.34 -28.92
N VAL A 620 -3.24 -7.56 -28.36
CA VAL A 620 -3.55 -6.52 -27.35
C VAL A 620 -4.52 -5.48 -27.90
N GLU A 621 -4.26 -4.93 -29.09
CA GLU A 621 -5.09 -3.90 -29.70
C GLU A 621 -6.50 -4.42 -30.01
N ALA A 622 -6.63 -5.67 -30.47
CA ALA A 622 -7.94 -6.30 -30.69
C ALA A 622 -8.71 -6.52 -29.38
N TYR A 623 -8.02 -6.93 -28.31
CA TYR A 623 -8.63 -7.08 -26.99
C TYR A 623 -9.06 -5.73 -26.41
N LEU A 624 -8.16 -4.75 -26.48
CA LEU A 624 -8.36 -3.37 -26.07
C LEU A 624 -9.53 -2.70 -26.80
N GLN A 625 -9.64 -2.87 -28.13
CA GLN A 625 -10.75 -2.31 -28.92
C GLN A 625 -12.10 -2.85 -28.42
N LYS A 626 -12.19 -4.16 -28.12
CA LYS A 626 -13.40 -4.74 -27.54
C LYS A 626 -13.70 -4.15 -26.18
N LEU A 627 -12.71 -4.12 -25.29
CA LEU A 627 -12.88 -3.57 -23.95
C LEU A 627 -13.41 -2.13 -24.00
N HIS A 628 -12.74 -1.30 -24.80
CA HIS A 628 -13.02 0.12 -24.93
C HIS A 628 -14.41 0.39 -25.51
N ILE A 629 -14.77 -0.25 -26.63
CA ILE A 629 -16.05 0.02 -27.29
C ILE A 629 -17.23 -0.40 -26.42
N TYR A 630 -17.21 -1.58 -25.79
CA TYR A 630 -18.32 -1.97 -24.90
C TYR A 630 -18.45 -1.03 -23.70
N LYS A 631 -17.32 -0.56 -23.13
CA LYS A 631 -17.32 0.47 -22.09
C LYS A 631 -17.92 1.77 -22.61
N SER A 632 -17.45 2.28 -23.75
CA SER A 632 -17.90 3.54 -24.33
C SER A 632 -19.38 3.56 -24.65
N THR A 633 -19.95 2.43 -25.05
CA THR A 633 -21.33 2.33 -25.54
C THR A 633 -22.32 1.82 -24.49
N ALA A 634 -21.89 1.63 -23.24
CA ALA A 634 -22.69 1.01 -22.18
C ALA A 634 -23.25 -0.38 -22.58
N ASP A 635 -22.52 -1.14 -23.40
CA ASP A 635 -22.90 -2.51 -23.78
C ASP A 635 -22.47 -3.49 -22.69
N VAL A 636 -23.18 -3.43 -21.55
CA VAL A 636 -22.94 -4.28 -20.38
C VAL A 636 -23.12 -5.77 -20.70
N ASP A 637 -24.10 -6.05 -21.58
CA ASP A 637 -24.34 -7.30 -22.29
C ASP A 637 -23.06 -8.01 -22.72
N ALA A 638 -22.48 -7.45 -23.78
CA ALA A 638 -21.32 -8.00 -24.44
C ALA A 638 -20.05 -7.83 -23.59
N GLY A 639 -19.90 -6.69 -22.92
CA GLY A 639 -18.72 -6.39 -22.11
C GLY A 639 -18.57 -7.34 -20.92
N THR A 640 -19.64 -7.57 -20.15
CA THR A 640 -19.61 -8.47 -18.99
C THR A 640 -19.35 -9.90 -19.41
N LYS A 641 -20.04 -10.37 -20.45
CA LYS A 641 -19.84 -11.72 -20.99
C LYS A 641 -18.37 -11.93 -21.40
N TYR A 642 -17.86 -11.05 -22.23
CA TYR A 642 -16.51 -11.19 -22.78
C TYR A 642 -15.43 -11.08 -21.71
N TYR A 643 -15.57 -10.14 -20.76
CA TYR A 643 -14.58 -9.99 -19.68
C TYR A 643 -14.59 -11.16 -18.70
N ASN A 644 -15.77 -11.70 -18.37
CA ASN A 644 -15.86 -12.89 -17.54
C ASN A 644 -15.24 -14.13 -18.22
N GLU A 645 -15.45 -14.31 -19.53
CA GLU A 645 -14.78 -15.37 -20.31
C GLU A 645 -13.25 -15.22 -20.26
N MET A 646 -12.74 -14.00 -20.44
CA MET A 646 -11.31 -13.72 -20.39
C MET A 646 -10.70 -13.80 -18.98
N THR A 647 -11.50 -13.68 -17.92
CA THR A 647 -11.03 -13.76 -16.53
C THR A 647 -11.41 -15.06 -15.83
N GLU A 648 -12.05 -15.98 -16.55
CA GLU A 648 -12.43 -17.29 -16.05
C GLU A 648 -11.19 -18.14 -15.76
N VAL A 649 -11.11 -18.60 -14.51
CA VAL A 649 -10.11 -19.56 -14.05
C VAL A 649 -10.73 -20.94 -14.14
N GLU A 650 -10.34 -21.70 -15.18
CA GLU A 650 -10.77 -23.10 -15.31
C GLU A 650 -10.31 -23.88 -14.05
N PRO A 651 -11.21 -24.57 -13.34
CA PRO A 651 -10.92 -25.12 -12.02
C PRO A 651 -9.72 -26.06 -11.93
N VAL A 652 -9.48 -26.90 -12.95
CA VAL A 652 -8.48 -27.96 -12.87
C VAL A 652 -7.09 -27.46 -13.27
N PHE A 653 -6.94 -26.99 -14.50
CA PHE A 653 -5.66 -26.55 -15.03
C PHE A 653 -5.19 -25.27 -14.35
N TRP A 654 -6.01 -24.22 -14.33
CA TRP A 654 -5.63 -22.94 -13.74
C TRP A 654 -5.84 -22.92 -12.22
N GLY A 655 -7.02 -23.33 -11.76
CA GLY A 655 -7.45 -23.20 -10.36
C GLY A 655 -6.79 -24.17 -9.38
N GLU A 656 -6.35 -25.33 -9.86
CA GLU A 656 -5.65 -26.34 -9.06
C GLU A 656 -4.18 -26.47 -9.48
N LYS A 657 -3.88 -26.88 -10.71
CA LYS A 657 -2.50 -27.22 -11.11
C LYS A 657 -1.56 -26.01 -11.09
N ILE A 658 -1.85 -24.99 -11.92
CA ILE A 658 -1.00 -23.79 -12.02
C ILE A 658 -1.01 -23.03 -10.69
N ARG A 659 -2.19 -22.85 -10.07
CA ARG A 659 -2.30 -22.15 -8.79
C ARG A 659 -1.50 -22.82 -7.68
N ASN A 660 -1.50 -24.16 -7.57
CA ASN A 660 -0.67 -24.84 -6.57
C ASN A 660 0.81 -24.58 -6.80
N GLU A 661 1.26 -24.50 -8.05
CA GLU A 661 2.64 -24.13 -8.36
C GLU A 661 2.95 -22.65 -8.05
N VAL A 662 2.00 -21.75 -8.29
CA VAL A 662 2.07 -20.34 -7.86
C VAL A 662 2.24 -20.24 -6.35
N LEU A 663 1.42 -20.95 -5.58
CA LEU A 663 1.52 -20.96 -4.13
C LEU A 663 2.81 -21.61 -3.63
N ARG A 664 3.31 -22.64 -4.30
CA ARG A 664 4.61 -23.29 -4.00
C ARG A 664 5.79 -22.33 -4.19
N ASN A 665 5.65 -21.36 -5.10
CA ASN A 665 6.66 -20.33 -5.39
C ASN A 665 6.37 -18.98 -4.73
N LYS A 666 5.39 -18.89 -3.83
CA LYS A 666 5.07 -17.66 -3.11
C LYS A 666 6.31 -17.10 -2.41
N GLN A 667 6.57 -15.81 -2.61
CA GLN A 667 7.69 -15.12 -1.98
C GLN A 667 7.26 -14.53 -0.62
N PRO A 668 8.15 -14.53 0.40
CA PRO A 668 7.93 -13.80 1.64
C PRO A 668 7.63 -12.32 1.36
N ARG A 669 6.83 -11.70 2.23
CA ARG A 669 6.57 -10.26 2.13
C ARG A 669 7.85 -9.49 2.43
N LYS A 670 8.02 -8.37 1.73
CA LYS A 670 9.18 -7.48 1.87
C LYS A 670 9.09 -6.71 3.19
N VAL A 671 10.22 -6.60 3.88
CA VAL A 671 10.43 -5.64 4.97
C VAL A 671 11.46 -4.61 4.51
N PHE A 672 11.12 -3.34 4.68
CA PHE A 672 11.87 -2.23 4.10
C PHE A 672 12.86 -1.68 5.12
N VAL A 673 14.15 -1.75 4.78
CA VAL A 673 15.20 -1.02 5.46
C VAL A 673 15.11 0.43 5.02
N GLN A 674 14.75 1.30 5.95
CA GLN A 674 14.53 2.73 5.69
C GLN A 674 15.69 3.56 6.24
N ALA A 675 16.11 4.56 5.47
CA ALA A 675 17.12 5.51 5.90
C ALA A 675 16.68 6.34 7.12
N ASN A 676 17.65 6.88 7.85
CA ASN A 676 17.42 7.88 8.89
C ASN A 676 17.93 9.25 8.41
N THR A 677 17.32 10.32 8.89
CA THR A 677 17.82 11.69 8.69
C THR A 677 18.38 12.24 10.00
N VAL A 678 19.54 12.90 9.92
CA VAL A 678 20.25 13.47 11.08
C VAL A 678 20.48 14.95 10.85
N LEU A 679 19.94 15.78 11.76
CA LEU A 679 20.13 17.22 11.77
C LEU A 679 21.38 17.60 12.58
N ASP A 680 22.28 18.36 11.97
CA ASP A 680 23.32 19.08 12.69
C ASP A 680 22.77 20.43 13.16
N GLU A 681 22.43 20.52 14.45
CA GLU A 681 21.87 21.72 15.08
C GLU A 681 22.77 22.96 14.95
N LYS A 682 24.08 22.81 14.72
CA LYS A 682 24.99 23.97 14.57
C LYS A 682 24.93 24.59 13.19
N THR A 683 24.75 23.76 12.16
CA THR A 683 24.77 24.18 10.76
C THR A 683 23.38 24.26 10.15
N GLY A 684 22.38 23.62 10.76
CA GLY A 684 21.04 23.47 10.21
C GLY A 684 20.98 22.49 9.02
N LYS A 685 22.08 21.76 8.75
CA LYS A 685 22.16 20.81 7.64
C LYS A 685 21.63 19.45 8.06
N VAL A 686 20.83 18.82 7.19
CA VAL A 686 20.36 17.45 7.36
C VAL A 686 21.20 16.50 6.50
N SER A 687 21.58 15.37 7.07
CA SER A 687 22.27 14.29 6.37
C SER A 687 21.41 13.02 6.36
N LEU A 688 21.55 12.23 5.30
CA LEU A 688 20.91 10.93 5.15
C LEU A 688 21.87 9.84 5.62
N VAL A 689 21.37 8.89 6.41
CA VAL A 689 22.08 7.68 6.83
C VAL A 689 21.35 6.48 6.26
N GLU A 690 21.96 5.81 5.28
CA GLU A 690 21.46 4.58 4.68
C GLU A 690 22.04 3.35 5.39
N TYR A 691 21.32 2.24 5.32
CA TYR A 691 21.69 0.98 5.96
C TYR A 691 21.64 -0.14 4.93
N GLU A 692 22.50 -1.16 5.12
CA GLU A 692 22.49 -2.35 4.29
C GLU A 692 21.14 -3.07 4.37
N PRO A 693 20.60 -3.63 3.26
CA PRO A 693 19.37 -4.41 3.28
C PRO A 693 19.57 -5.83 3.86
N SER A 694 20.16 -5.91 5.06
CA SER A 694 20.42 -7.14 5.81
C SER A 694 19.61 -7.20 7.11
N LEU A 695 19.65 -8.34 7.80
CA LEU A 695 18.99 -8.48 9.11
C LEU A 695 19.57 -7.47 10.12
N GLU A 696 20.89 -7.36 10.17
CA GLU A 696 21.61 -6.45 11.04
C GLU A 696 21.41 -4.99 10.65
N GLY A 697 21.39 -4.69 9.35
CA GLY A 697 21.14 -3.34 8.83
C GLY A 697 19.77 -2.82 9.22
N MET A 698 18.74 -3.67 9.15
CA MET A 698 17.38 -3.34 9.63
C MET A 698 17.37 -3.06 11.14
N ILE A 699 17.96 -3.93 11.97
CA ILE A 699 17.96 -3.69 13.43
C ILE A 699 18.74 -2.42 13.76
N LYS A 700 19.88 -2.21 13.11
CA LYS A 700 20.69 -0.99 13.24
C LYS A 700 19.89 0.25 12.86
N SER A 701 19.12 0.23 11.77
CA SER A 701 18.34 1.38 11.33
C SER A 701 17.31 1.81 12.38
N TYR A 702 16.68 0.85 13.07
CA TYR A 702 15.74 1.13 14.16
C TYR A 702 16.45 1.59 15.44
N ALA A 703 17.57 0.96 15.79
CA ALA A 703 18.34 1.35 16.98
C ALA A 703 18.88 2.77 16.88
N GLU A 704 19.44 3.16 15.72
CA GLU A 704 19.95 4.52 15.49
C GLU A 704 18.83 5.54 15.27
N ARG A 705 17.60 5.09 15.01
CA ARG A 705 16.41 5.96 14.90
C ARG A 705 16.06 6.60 16.24
N ASN A 706 16.44 5.99 17.37
CA ASN A 706 16.20 6.52 18.72
C ASN A 706 14.74 6.92 18.96
N VAL A 707 13.84 5.93 18.94
CA VAL A 707 12.39 6.06 19.10
C VAL A 707 11.90 5.30 20.33
#